data_AF-A0A1G2Y915-F1
#
_entry.id   AF-A0A1G2Y915-F1
#
_cell.length_a   1.000
_cell.length_b   1.000
_cell.length_c   1.000
_cell.angle_alpha   90.00
_cell.angle_beta   90.00
_cell.angle_gamma   90.00
#
_symmetry.space_group_name_H-M   'P 1'
#
loop_
_entity.id
_entity.type
_entity.pdbx_description
1 polymer ?
#
loop_
_entity_poly.entity_id
_entity_poly.type
_entity_poly.pdbx_seq_one_letter_code
_entity_poly.pdbx_strand_id
1 'polypeptide(L)'
;MKYLYIPTTTLNFNNILSTGSISPATVYSTRRFGYNKFEVVPPNPYQNTLLLYDRYPIFSIVDAERDNHPLVLRIRADRIFEGIQNIRDVQAYDKTIYLDPASTEFIFDSPEANKIALIKAEPSLTTKFIDLYQSRMLVANFTQLDSFRWSLDILNNVSDGSREAALKNCENDERINRLKGFATGYILGAYKSIDEKAARYRSVLKEQRNDISAMLNDPSRRNSDAPRLALESCLALDKFWTKEGVGNRRFDHEHGDKIVNDRGQIGALIDGNESDPKSTLLLRRFFNMYCITTEFVGQLDEDRFNVAFEGAKAIKNLMGSEWENSENQEYINDLLNNIKSGSPFEFNSSSSFALKSFAAFVQKGDDLDKLETYLVDQGIGDFRIAFALWGAMFGFSKIPKTAYNLPALRGEPSYMKKMHNYVHSIVHGIPLSELEEKVSKTNLPTVSMITPDGEASLELIEKIQQLVPDAERWIPSIAEQLKGDWNGFISWLKKAKTADLGGRSKGKMEDVKSDVMRVVSNFFSGELESQTIPPKQPLLNLNQQIKFWEDLQAWEIICNAVPTRHHKELKRDLDWFQSAFKNPNDEWYGWQNKEAKSRISEKKLDHRTNFDAIEALVGLLKRKLERRSRENREFLTESEIERVRCLLSGRYP
;
A
#
# COMPACT_ATOMS: atom_id res chain seq x y z
N MET A 1 -25.21 -22.01 -1.02
CA MET A 1 -23.85 -22.23 -0.48
C MET A 1 -23.93 -22.21 1.03
N LYS A 2 -23.27 -23.14 1.73
CA LYS A 2 -23.29 -23.21 3.20
C LYS A 2 -22.16 -22.34 3.76
N TYR A 3 -22.47 -21.53 4.77
CA TYR A 3 -21.52 -20.67 5.48
C TYR A 3 -21.38 -21.13 6.93
N LEU A 4 -20.24 -20.81 7.52
CA LEU A 4 -19.91 -21.03 8.92
C LEU A 4 -19.44 -19.73 9.55
N TYR A 5 -19.77 -19.56 10.83
CA TYR A 5 -19.48 -18.38 11.61
C TYR A 5 -18.47 -18.71 12.70
N ILE A 6 -17.37 -17.96 12.77
CA ILE A 6 -16.32 -18.10 13.79
C ILE A 6 -16.34 -16.84 14.67
N PRO A 7 -16.88 -16.91 15.89
CA PRO A 7 -16.85 -15.79 16.79
C PRO A 7 -15.46 -15.59 17.39
N THR A 8 -15.06 -14.31 17.47
CA THR A 8 -13.78 -13.82 17.96
C THR A 8 -13.95 -12.38 18.49
N THR A 9 -12.85 -11.64 18.64
CA THR A 9 -12.83 -10.26 19.11
C THR A 9 -12.02 -9.37 18.18
N THR A 10 -12.33 -8.06 18.17
CA THR A 10 -11.51 -7.02 17.53
C THR A 10 -10.06 -6.99 18.03
N LEU A 11 -9.74 -7.51 19.23
CA LEU A 11 -8.36 -7.64 19.69
C LEU A 11 -7.53 -8.61 18.85
N ASN A 12 -8.18 -9.58 18.19
CA ASN A 12 -7.52 -10.53 17.29
C ASN A 12 -7.43 -10.02 15.85
N PHE A 13 -8.03 -8.86 15.52
CA PHE A 13 -8.18 -8.36 14.16
C PHE A 13 -6.83 -8.19 13.44
N ASN A 14 -5.88 -7.49 14.06
CA ASN A 14 -4.53 -7.29 13.52
C ASN A 14 -3.80 -8.61 13.32
N ASN A 15 -3.96 -9.54 14.27
CA ASN A 15 -3.34 -10.85 14.20
C ASN A 15 -3.85 -11.64 12.99
N ILE A 16 -5.17 -11.74 12.85
CA ILE A 16 -5.83 -12.43 11.74
C ILE A 16 -5.43 -11.82 10.38
N LEU A 17 -5.46 -10.49 10.25
CA LEU A 17 -5.12 -9.80 8.99
C LEU A 17 -3.61 -9.68 8.73
N SER A 18 -2.75 -10.07 9.68
CA SER A 18 -1.30 -10.14 9.46
C SER A 18 -0.89 -11.40 8.70
N THR A 19 -1.55 -12.54 8.96
CA THR A 19 -1.27 -13.84 8.34
C THR A 19 -2.33 -14.25 7.32
N GLY A 20 -3.55 -13.70 7.45
CA GLY A 20 -4.72 -14.11 6.66
C GLY A 20 -5.22 -15.47 7.10
N SER A 21 -5.17 -15.74 8.40
CA SER A 21 -5.57 -17.02 8.99
C SER A 21 -6.04 -16.88 10.43
N ILE A 22 -6.84 -17.84 10.88
CA ILE A 22 -7.27 -18.01 12.26
C ILE A 22 -6.96 -19.43 12.72
N SER A 23 -6.37 -19.58 13.90
CA SER A 23 -5.93 -20.88 14.45
C SER A 23 -6.51 -21.09 15.85
N PRO A 24 -6.46 -22.31 16.41
CA PRO A 24 -6.66 -22.48 17.85
C PRO A 24 -5.68 -21.63 18.66
N ALA A 25 -6.11 -21.13 19.83
CA ALA A 25 -5.33 -20.18 20.63
C ALA A 25 -3.93 -20.71 21.01
N THR A 26 -3.80 -22.01 21.33
CA THR A 26 -2.52 -22.65 21.66
C THR A 26 -1.51 -22.62 20.52
N VAL A 27 -1.96 -22.56 19.26
CA VAL A 27 -1.07 -22.47 18.10
C VAL A 27 -0.33 -21.13 18.09
N TYR A 28 -0.96 -20.04 18.52
CA TYR A 28 -0.34 -18.70 18.50
C TYR A 28 0.86 -18.60 19.44
N SER A 29 0.80 -19.20 20.63
CA SER A 29 1.90 -19.17 21.59
C SER A 29 3.06 -20.10 21.20
N THR A 30 2.82 -21.05 20.28
CA THR A 30 3.80 -22.06 19.88
C THR A 30 4.42 -21.75 18.52
N ARG A 31 3.64 -21.22 17.58
CA ARG A 31 4.12 -20.88 16.24
C ARG A 31 5.15 -19.76 16.33
N ARG A 32 6.15 -19.83 15.46
CA ARG A 32 7.31 -18.94 15.53
C ARG A 32 7.18 -17.66 14.68
N PHE A 33 5.94 -17.28 14.35
CA PHE A 33 5.67 -16.15 13.46
C PHE A 33 4.36 -15.42 13.79
N GLY A 34 4.21 -14.21 13.25
CA GLY A 34 3.06 -13.35 13.54
C GLY A 34 2.96 -12.95 15.01
N TYR A 35 1.75 -12.67 15.48
CA TYR A 35 1.50 -12.41 16.90
C TYR A 35 1.44 -13.71 17.69
N ASN A 36 1.92 -13.67 18.94
CA ASN A 36 2.02 -14.80 19.85
C ASN A 36 0.87 -14.92 20.87
N LYS A 37 -0.13 -14.03 20.78
CA LYS A 37 -1.29 -13.99 21.66
C LYS A 37 -2.57 -14.02 20.83
N PHE A 38 -3.58 -14.70 21.37
CA PHE A 38 -4.92 -14.77 20.80
C PHE A 38 -5.93 -14.76 21.94
N GLU A 39 -6.89 -13.85 21.87
CA GLU A 39 -7.92 -13.66 22.88
C GLU A 39 -9.11 -14.58 22.59
N VAL A 40 -9.49 -15.40 23.57
CA VAL A 40 -10.69 -16.24 23.46
C VAL A 40 -11.93 -15.45 23.86
N VAL A 41 -13.08 -15.87 23.37
CA VAL A 41 -14.39 -15.24 23.68
C VAL A 41 -15.35 -16.30 24.22
N PRO A 42 -16.40 -15.93 24.97
CA PRO A 42 -17.35 -16.92 25.50
C PRO A 42 -17.87 -17.95 24.49
N PRO A 43 -18.26 -17.58 23.25
CA PRO A 43 -18.69 -18.56 22.24
C PRO A 43 -17.55 -19.34 21.57
N ASN A 44 -16.29 -19.04 21.87
CA ASN A 44 -15.13 -19.79 21.39
C ASN A 44 -14.05 -19.81 22.50
N PRO A 45 -14.31 -20.50 23.62
CA PRO A 45 -13.54 -20.35 24.86
C PRO A 45 -12.31 -21.27 24.91
N TYR A 46 -12.24 -22.26 24.01
CA TYR A 46 -11.27 -23.33 24.04
C TYR A 46 -9.91 -22.92 23.48
N GLN A 47 -8.86 -23.60 23.97
CA GLN A 47 -7.49 -23.26 23.59
C GLN A 47 -7.01 -24.07 22.39
N ASN A 48 -7.45 -25.33 22.26
CA ASN A 48 -6.94 -26.26 21.24
C ASN A 48 -7.91 -26.46 20.06
N THR A 49 -9.12 -25.90 20.15
CA THR A 49 -10.15 -26.06 19.12
C THR A 49 -10.85 -24.74 18.83
N LEU A 50 -11.07 -24.46 17.55
CA LEU A 50 -11.98 -23.43 17.06
C LEU A 50 -13.40 -23.97 16.99
N LEU A 51 -14.35 -23.21 17.53
CA LEU A 51 -15.77 -23.48 17.39
C LEU A 51 -16.37 -22.70 16.22
N LEU A 52 -17.13 -23.39 15.39
CA LEU A 52 -17.82 -22.87 14.22
C LEU A 52 -19.32 -23.12 14.32
N TYR A 53 -20.11 -22.17 13.86
CA TYR A 53 -21.56 -22.18 13.96
C TYR A 53 -22.21 -22.09 12.58
N ASP A 54 -23.34 -22.77 12.39
CA ASP A 54 -24.12 -22.69 11.14
C ASP A 54 -24.92 -21.37 11.01
N ARG A 55 -25.10 -20.65 12.13
CA ARG A 55 -25.80 -19.36 12.22
C ARG A 55 -24.96 -18.33 12.96
N TYR A 56 -25.26 -17.05 12.77
CA TYR A 56 -24.52 -15.97 13.43
C TYR A 56 -24.78 -15.97 14.96
N PRO A 57 -23.76 -16.15 15.81
CA PRO A 57 -23.91 -16.07 17.26
C PRO A 57 -23.92 -14.61 17.73
N ILE A 58 -24.99 -14.18 18.40
CA ILE A 58 -25.05 -12.88 19.09
C ILE A 58 -24.53 -13.04 20.50
N PHE A 59 -23.43 -12.36 20.84
CA PHE A 59 -22.79 -12.37 22.15
C PHE A 59 -22.21 -11.00 22.49
N SER A 60 -21.93 -10.77 23.78
CA SER A 60 -21.29 -9.56 24.28
C SER A 60 -19.97 -9.90 24.97
N ILE A 61 -19.03 -8.95 24.96
CA ILE A 61 -17.78 -9.05 25.69
C ILE A 61 -17.81 -8.06 26.86
N VAL A 62 -17.42 -8.50 28.04
CA VAL A 62 -17.29 -7.64 29.23
C VAL A 62 -15.79 -7.38 29.44
N ASP A 63 -15.32 -6.25 28.96
CA ASP A 63 -13.93 -5.79 29.10
C ASP A 63 -13.94 -4.28 29.31
N ALA A 64 -13.73 -3.85 30.56
CA ALA A 64 -13.78 -2.44 30.93
C ALA A 64 -12.45 -1.70 30.68
N GLU A 65 -11.36 -2.43 30.45
CA GLU A 65 -10.02 -1.86 30.37
C GLU A 65 -9.56 -1.61 28.93
N ARG A 66 -10.10 -2.37 27.97
CA ARG A 66 -9.67 -2.35 26.57
C ARG A 66 -10.87 -2.15 25.66
N ASP A 67 -10.73 -1.37 24.58
CA ASP A 67 -11.78 -1.34 23.53
C ASP A 67 -11.76 -2.67 22.77
N ASN A 68 -12.59 -3.59 23.27
CA ASN A 68 -12.69 -4.99 22.89
C ASN A 68 -14.14 -5.28 22.55
N HIS A 69 -14.40 -5.56 21.27
CA HIS A 69 -15.74 -5.71 20.73
C HIS A 69 -15.89 -7.08 20.05
N PRO A 70 -17.12 -7.64 20.06
CA PRO A 70 -17.46 -8.82 19.26
C PRO A 70 -17.09 -8.65 17.79
N LEU A 71 -16.46 -9.68 17.23
CA LEU A 71 -16.18 -9.81 15.80
C LEU A 71 -16.52 -11.23 15.39
N VAL A 72 -17.20 -11.42 14.26
CA VAL A 72 -17.51 -12.75 13.73
C VAL A 72 -16.99 -12.86 12.32
N LEU A 73 -16.21 -13.90 12.04
CA LEU A 73 -15.80 -14.23 10.67
C LEU A 73 -16.88 -15.10 10.03
N ARG A 74 -17.35 -14.74 8.83
CA ARG A 74 -18.20 -15.61 8.00
C ARG A 74 -17.34 -16.19 6.88
N ILE A 75 -17.26 -17.52 6.83
CA ILE A 75 -16.48 -18.26 5.83
C ILE A 75 -17.34 -19.29 5.13
N ARG A 76 -16.98 -19.66 3.89
CA ARG A 76 -17.66 -20.75 3.21
C ARG A 76 -17.25 -22.10 3.79
N ALA A 77 -18.23 -22.99 4.00
CA ALA A 77 -17.98 -24.30 4.57
C ALA A 77 -17.09 -25.19 3.66
N ASP A 78 -17.14 -25.00 2.35
CA ASP A 78 -16.33 -25.74 1.37
C ASP A 78 -14.86 -25.29 1.30
N ARG A 79 -14.49 -24.22 2.03
CA ARG A 79 -13.10 -23.77 2.19
C ARG A 79 -12.42 -24.39 3.42
N ILE A 80 -13.14 -25.15 4.23
CA ILE A 80 -12.57 -25.87 5.37
C ILE A 80 -12.30 -27.31 4.96
N PHE A 81 -11.03 -27.67 4.92
CA PHE A 81 -10.60 -29.04 4.60
C PHE A 81 -10.76 -29.94 5.84
N GLU A 82 -11.12 -31.20 5.58
CA GLU A 82 -11.29 -32.35 6.49
C GLU A 82 -10.90 -32.18 7.98
N GLY A 83 -11.72 -32.74 8.87
CA GLY A 83 -11.45 -32.78 10.32
C GLY A 83 -12.46 -32.00 11.18
N ILE A 84 -13.56 -31.53 10.58
CA ILE A 84 -14.67 -30.97 11.35
C ILE A 84 -15.39 -32.09 12.10
N GLN A 85 -15.47 -31.94 13.42
CA GLN A 85 -16.32 -32.79 14.25
C GLN A 85 -17.64 -32.07 14.51
N ASN A 86 -18.75 -32.68 14.10
CA ASN A 86 -20.08 -32.17 14.39
C ASN A 86 -20.46 -32.57 15.82
N ILE A 87 -20.61 -31.59 16.70
CA ILE A 87 -21.08 -31.78 18.07
C ILE A 87 -22.37 -30.97 18.21
N ARG A 88 -23.52 -31.63 17.98
CA ARG A 88 -24.84 -30.99 17.90
C ARG A 88 -24.87 -29.87 16.84
N ASP A 89 -25.17 -28.64 17.25
CA ASP A 89 -25.27 -27.44 16.41
C ASP A 89 -23.93 -26.68 16.24
N VAL A 90 -22.85 -27.22 16.82
CA VAL A 90 -21.51 -26.61 16.80
C VAL A 90 -20.53 -27.55 16.10
N GLN A 91 -19.66 -26.97 15.30
CA GLN A 91 -18.59 -27.64 14.58
C GLN A 91 -17.26 -27.34 15.27
N ALA A 92 -16.53 -28.37 15.64
CA ALA A 92 -15.23 -28.27 16.29
C ALA A 92 -14.10 -28.51 15.27
N TYR A 93 -13.10 -27.62 15.25
CA TYR A 93 -11.98 -27.67 14.31
C TYR A 93 -10.63 -27.37 14.99
N ASP A 94 -9.67 -28.28 14.88
CA ASP A 94 -8.38 -28.23 15.58
C ASP A 94 -7.21 -27.77 14.70
N LYS A 95 -7.50 -27.18 13.52
CA LYS A 95 -6.48 -26.72 12.56
C LYS A 95 -6.61 -25.22 12.25
N THR A 96 -5.55 -24.67 11.67
CA THR A 96 -5.56 -23.32 11.11
C THR A 96 -6.50 -23.23 9.91
N ILE A 97 -7.38 -22.24 9.92
CA ILE A 97 -8.24 -21.87 8.80
C ILE A 97 -7.59 -20.70 8.07
N TYR A 98 -7.32 -20.87 6.79
CA TYR A 98 -6.77 -19.82 5.93
C TYR A 98 -7.90 -19.05 5.24
N LEU A 99 -7.86 -17.73 5.33
CA LEU A 99 -8.94 -16.86 4.88
C LEU A 99 -8.78 -16.56 3.40
N ASP A 100 -9.86 -16.76 2.66
CA ASP A 100 -10.01 -16.41 1.24
C ASP A 100 -10.66 -15.02 1.14
N PRO A 101 -10.00 -14.01 0.55
CA PRO A 101 -10.57 -12.67 0.38
C PRO A 101 -11.82 -12.61 -0.48
N ALA A 102 -12.04 -13.58 -1.37
CA ALA A 102 -13.22 -13.60 -2.22
C ALA A 102 -14.48 -14.04 -1.47
N SER A 103 -14.34 -14.69 -0.31
CA SER A 103 -15.47 -15.34 0.35
C SER A 103 -15.54 -15.21 1.86
N THR A 104 -14.50 -14.65 2.49
CA THR A 104 -14.47 -14.39 3.93
C THR A 104 -14.95 -12.97 4.21
N GLU A 105 -15.81 -12.84 5.21
CA GLU A 105 -16.31 -11.55 5.67
C GLU A 105 -16.05 -11.36 7.16
N PHE A 106 -15.80 -10.11 7.53
CA PHE A 106 -15.57 -9.67 8.90
C PHE A 106 -16.81 -8.91 9.34
N ILE A 107 -17.60 -9.50 10.23
CA ILE A 107 -18.87 -8.93 10.67
C ILE A 107 -18.70 -8.35 12.07
N PHE A 108 -18.68 -7.02 12.15
CA PHE A 108 -18.64 -6.24 13.39
C PHE A 108 -20.05 -6.08 13.97
N ASP A 109 -20.16 -5.99 15.28
CA ASP A 109 -21.44 -5.75 15.96
C ASP A 109 -21.97 -4.33 15.75
N SER A 110 -21.08 -3.37 15.50
CA SER A 110 -21.36 -1.93 15.43
C SER A 110 -20.41 -1.21 14.47
N PRO A 111 -20.82 -0.06 13.90
CA PRO A 111 -19.94 0.80 13.11
C PRO A 111 -18.73 1.31 13.92
N GLU A 112 -18.93 1.59 15.21
CA GLU A 112 -17.89 2.08 16.12
C GLU A 112 -16.79 1.04 16.30
N ALA A 113 -17.17 -0.23 16.54
CA ALA A 113 -16.20 -1.32 16.68
C ALA A 113 -15.34 -1.50 15.42
N ASN A 114 -15.97 -1.39 14.23
CA ASN A 114 -15.25 -1.43 12.95
C ASN A 114 -14.23 -0.27 12.86
N LYS A 115 -14.68 0.96 13.11
CA LYS A 115 -13.81 2.15 13.06
C LYS A 115 -12.63 2.05 14.03
N ILE A 116 -12.87 1.62 15.27
CA ILE A 116 -11.82 1.45 16.28
C ILE A 116 -10.82 0.38 15.85
N ALA A 117 -11.29 -0.76 15.34
CA ALA A 117 -10.42 -1.82 14.85
C ALA A 117 -9.51 -1.34 13.70
N LEU A 118 -10.05 -0.57 12.76
CA LEU A 118 -9.29 0.02 11.65
C LEU A 118 -8.23 1.03 12.14
N ILE A 119 -8.60 1.93 13.05
CA ILE A 119 -7.65 2.90 13.64
C ILE A 119 -6.50 2.18 14.37
N LYS A 120 -6.81 1.13 15.13
CA LYS A 120 -5.79 0.30 15.82
C LYS A 120 -4.92 -0.51 14.85
N ALA A 121 -5.43 -0.80 13.65
CA ALA A 121 -4.70 -1.53 12.62
C ALA A 121 -3.80 -0.63 11.76
N GLU A 122 -4.15 0.64 11.60
CA GLU A 122 -3.42 1.62 10.77
C GLU A 122 -1.92 1.72 11.08
N PRO A 123 -1.46 1.88 12.34
CA PRO A 123 -0.02 1.98 12.63
C PRO A 123 0.72 0.64 12.53
N SER A 124 0.00 -0.50 12.44
CA SER A 124 0.63 -1.81 12.37
C SER A 124 1.25 -2.05 10.99
N LEU A 125 2.58 -2.22 10.96
CA LEU A 125 3.32 -2.64 9.77
C LEU A 125 3.08 -4.11 9.41
N THR A 126 2.59 -4.93 10.33
CA THR A 126 2.40 -6.37 10.08
C THR A 126 1.01 -6.69 9.55
N THR A 127 0.02 -5.81 9.72
CA THR A 127 -1.39 -6.01 9.34
C THR A 127 -1.65 -5.58 7.90
N LYS A 128 -1.66 -6.49 6.93
CA LYS A 128 -1.52 -6.15 5.50
C LYS A 128 -2.79 -6.20 4.69
N PHE A 129 -3.78 -6.98 5.13
CA PHE A 129 -4.92 -7.33 4.28
C PHE A 129 -6.13 -6.41 4.40
N ILE A 130 -6.01 -5.26 5.08
CA ILE A 130 -7.13 -4.32 5.29
C ILE A 130 -7.73 -3.93 3.93
N ASP A 131 -6.90 -3.45 2.99
CA ASP A 131 -7.35 -2.98 1.67
C ASP A 131 -8.02 -4.09 0.84
N LEU A 132 -7.63 -5.36 1.05
CA LEU A 132 -8.24 -6.52 0.38
C LEU A 132 -9.63 -6.86 0.95
N TYR A 133 -9.77 -6.79 2.27
CA TYR A 133 -10.98 -7.17 2.97
C TYR A 133 -11.95 -6.03 3.21
N GLN A 134 -11.60 -4.77 2.90
CA GLN A 134 -12.41 -3.60 3.24
C GLN A 134 -13.86 -3.71 2.76
N SER A 135 -14.08 -4.15 1.51
CA SER A 135 -15.42 -4.37 0.95
C SER A 135 -16.20 -5.54 1.59
N ARG A 136 -15.52 -6.37 2.38
CA ARG A 136 -16.03 -7.54 3.10
C ARG A 136 -16.07 -7.32 4.61
N MET A 137 -15.78 -6.11 5.09
CA MET A 137 -15.97 -5.68 6.47
C MET A 137 -17.38 -5.11 6.60
N LEU A 138 -18.26 -5.86 7.25
CA LEU A 138 -19.68 -5.58 7.37
C LEU A 138 -20.04 -5.23 8.81
N VAL A 139 -21.09 -4.44 8.97
CA VAL A 139 -21.73 -4.23 10.28
C VAL A 139 -22.99 -5.11 10.34
N ALA A 140 -23.16 -5.82 11.44
CA ALA A 140 -24.25 -6.76 11.63
C ALA A 140 -25.61 -6.04 11.55
N ASN A 141 -26.44 -6.46 10.59
CA ASN A 141 -27.86 -6.15 10.60
C ASN A 141 -28.63 -7.41 11.05
N PHE A 142 -28.93 -7.49 12.35
CA PHE A 142 -29.58 -8.66 12.96
C PHE A 142 -30.98 -8.96 12.40
N THR A 143 -31.60 -8.02 11.67
CA THR A 143 -32.91 -8.27 11.02
C THR A 143 -32.79 -9.08 9.72
N GLN A 144 -31.61 -9.07 9.10
CA GLN A 144 -31.35 -9.72 7.81
C GLN A 144 -30.41 -10.94 7.96
N LEU A 145 -29.69 -11.04 9.08
CA LEU A 145 -28.80 -12.15 9.39
C LEU A 145 -29.56 -13.27 10.10
N ASP A 146 -29.44 -14.50 9.58
CA ASP A 146 -29.85 -15.69 10.32
C ASP A 146 -28.94 -15.85 11.55
N SER A 147 -29.51 -15.50 12.70
CA SER A 147 -28.78 -15.29 13.94
C SER A 147 -29.51 -15.92 15.12
N PHE A 148 -28.77 -16.17 16.19
CA PHE A 148 -29.31 -16.66 17.45
C PHE A 148 -28.62 -15.99 18.62
N ARG A 149 -29.33 -15.87 19.75
CA ARG A 149 -28.73 -15.40 21.00
C ARG A 149 -27.90 -16.51 21.60
N TRP A 150 -26.60 -16.30 21.69
CA TRP A 150 -25.69 -17.31 22.22
C TRP A 150 -25.82 -17.39 23.75
N SER A 151 -25.76 -18.61 24.28
CA SER A 151 -25.69 -18.89 25.71
C SER A 151 -24.72 -20.04 25.98
N LEU A 152 -24.25 -20.13 27.23
CA LEU A 152 -23.30 -21.16 27.65
C LEU A 152 -23.85 -22.59 27.47
N ASP A 153 -25.18 -22.77 27.54
CA ASP A 153 -25.84 -24.07 27.40
C ASP A 153 -25.59 -24.75 26.06
N ILE A 154 -25.26 -23.96 25.02
CA ILE A 154 -24.93 -24.46 23.69
C ILE A 154 -23.65 -25.31 23.73
N LEU A 155 -22.74 -25.00 24.66
CA LEU A 155 -21.49 -25.73 24.85
C LEU A 155 -21.62 -26.95 25.77
N ASN A 156 -22.83 -27.29 26.25
CA ASN A 156 -23.02 -28.48 27.07
C ASN A 156 -22.62 -29.75 26.31
N ASN A 157 -21.63 -30.47 26.84
CA ASN A 157 -20.98 -31.64 26.25
C ASN A 157 -20.10 -31.36 25.02
N VAL A 158 -19.75 -30.09 24.77
CA VAL A 158 -18.61 -29.74 23.93
C VAL A 158 -17.38 -29.72 24.84
N SER A 159 -16.26 -30.30 24.40
CA SER A 159 -15.00 -30.30 25.13
C SER A 159 -13.90 -29.65 24.30
N ASP A 160 -12.88 -29.13 24.97
CA ASP A 160 -11.65 -28.73 24.27
C ASP A 160 -11.01 -29.95 23.59
N GLY A 161 -10.30 -29.70 22.49
CA GLY A 161 -9.56 -30.72 21.75
C GLY A 161 -8.21 -31.06 22.38
N SER A 162 -7.51 -32.01 21.77
CA SER A 162 -6.14 -32.35 22.16
C SER A 162 -5.17 -31.24 21.76
N ARG A 163 -4.32 -30.85 22.72
CA ARG A 163 -3.22 -29.92 22.47
C ARG A 163 -2.25 -30.50 21.44
N GLU A 164 -1.94 -31.77 21.52
CA GLU A 164 -1.06 -32.47 20.59
C GLU A 164 -1.62 -32.43 19.17
N ALA A 165 -2.93 -32.64 19.00
CA ALA A 165 -3.61 -32.56 17.70
C ALA A 165 -3.53 -31.14 17.11
N ALA A 166 -3.82 -30.12 17.92
CA ALA A 166 -3.71 -28.72 17.49
C ALA A 166 -2.28 -28.35 17.09
N LEU A 167 -1.29 -28.75 17.89
CA LEU A 167 0.12 -28.44 17.66
C LEU A 167 0.75 -29.23 16.50
N LYS A 168 0.22 -30.42 16.16
CA LYS A 168 0.68 -31.18 14.99
C LYS A 168 0.58 -30.38 13.68
N ASN A 169 -0.34 -29.42 13.61
CA ASN A 169 -0.51 -28.55 12.44
C ASN A 169 0.37 -27.30 12.47
N CYS A 170 1.08 -27.02 13.56
CA CYS A 170 1.93 -25.84 13.71
C CYS A 170 3.09 -25.86 12.71
N GLU A 171 3.75 -27.02 12.52
CA GLU A 171 4.81 -27.17 11.53
C GLU A 171 4.32 -26.92 10.11
N ASN A 172 3.09 -27.35 9.79
CA ASN A 172 2.47 -27.10 8.50
C ASN A 172 2.16 -25.60 8.30
N ASP A 173 1.68 -24.92 9.35
CA ASP A 173 1.40 -23.48 9.33
C ASP A 173 2.68 -22.66 9.14
N GLU A 174 3.79 -23.06 9.78
CA GLU A 174 5.11 -22.46 9.58
C GLU A 174 5.61 -22.63 8.14
N ARG A 175 5.49 -23.84 7.57
CA ARG A 175 5.83 -24.11 6.17
C ARG A 175 4.97 -23.31 5.21
N ILE A 176 3.67 -23.20 5.47
CA ILE A 176 2.75 -22.38 4.68
C ILE A 176 3.13 -20.91 4.74
N ASN A 177 3.46 -20.37 5.92
CA ASN A 177 3.93 -19.00 6.07
C ASN A 177 5.22 -18.75 5.26
N ARG A 178 6.16 -19.70 5.26
CA ARG A 178 7.40 -19.62 4.47
C ARG A 178 7.18 -19.74 2.98
N LEU A 179 6.32 -20.66 2.53
CA LEU A 179 5.98 -20.79 1.11
C LEU A 179 5.24 -19.55 0.59
N LYS A 180 4.32 -19.01 1.39
CA LYS A 180 3.62 -17.75 1.11
C LYS A 180 4.62 -16.58 1.05
N GLY A 181 5.62 -16.59 1.95
CA GLY A 181 6.72 -15.63 1.97
C GLY A 181 7.59 -15.73 0.73
N PHE A 182 8.02 -16.93 0.34
CA PHE A 182 8.75 -17.20 -0.90
C PHE A 182 8.02 -16.64 -2.11
N ALA A 183 6.75 -17.03 -2.31
CA ALA A 183 5.97 -16.65 -3.47
C ALA A 183 5.74 -15.13 -3.51
N THR A 184 5.39 -14.53 -2.37
CA THR A 184 5.21 -13.07 -2.26
C THR A 184 6.52 -12.34 -2.50
N GLY A 185 7.62 -12.81 -1.92
CA GLY A 185 8.96 -12.25 -2.11
C GLY A 185 9.40 -12.30 -3.56
N TYR A 186 9.19 -13.43 -4.24
CA TYR A 186 9.50 -13.56 -5.67
C TYR A 186 8.71 -12.57 -6.51
N ILE A 187 7.39 -12.45 -6.29
CA ILE A 187 6.53 -11.53 -7.03
C ILE A 187 6.85 -10.06 -6.73
N LEU A 188 7.05 -9.71 -5.47
CA LEU A 188 7.46 -8.36 -5.07
C LEU A 188 8.85 -8.01 -5.62
N GLY A 189 9.77 -8.98 -5.60
CA GLY A 189 11.09 -8.86 -6.21
C GLY A 189 10.97 -8.53 -7.69
N ALA A 190 10.14 -9.26 -8.43
CA ALA A 190 9.84 -8.97 -9.84
C ALA A 190 9.27 -7.54 -10.03
N TYR A 191 8.28 -7.17 -9.22
CA TYR A 191 7.65 -5.85 -9.26
C TYR A 191 8.62 -4.71 -8.97
N LYS A 192 9.62 -4.93 -8.10
CA LYS A 192 10.64 -3.94 -7.73
C LYS A 192 11.88 -3.99 -8.63
N SER A 193 12.12 -5.09 -9.34
CA SER A 193 13.24 -5.25 -10.25
C SER A 193 13.32 -4.07 -11.21
N ILE A 194 14.54 -3.71 -11.55
CA ILE A 194 14.88 -2.64 -12.50
C ILE A 194 15.67 -3.23 -13.67
N ASP A 195 15.76 -2.47 -14.77
CA ASP A 195 16.57 -2.89 -15.91
C ASP A 195 18.04 -3.06 -15.47
N GLU A 196 18.69 -4.12 -15.93
CA GLU A 196 20.06 -4.45 -15.52
C GLU A 196 21.04 -3.34 -15.89
N LYS A 197 20.86 -2.69 -17.05
CA LYS A 197 21.72 -1.55 -17.44
C LYS A 197 21.47 -0.38 -16.50
N ALA A 198 20.22 -0.09 -16.17
CA ALA A 198 19.88 0.95 -15.21
C ALA A 198 20.49 0.68 -13.82
N ALA A 199 20.46 -0.56 -13.34
CA ALA A 199 21.10 -0.95 -12.09
C ALA A 199 22.63 -0.72 -12.13
N ARG A 200 23.28 -1.17 -13.20
CA ARG A 200 24.73 -0.96 -13.40
C ARG A 200 25.08 0.53 -13.47
N TYR A 201 24.28 1.35 -14.16
CA TYR A 201 24.48 2.80 -14.20
C TYR A 201 24.37 3.43 -12.81
N ARG A 202 23.39 3.03 -12.00
CA ARG A 202 23.26 3.50 -10.62
C ARG A 202 24.46 3.11 -9.76
N SER A 203 24.94 1.87 -9.90
CA SER A 203 26.13 1.38 -9.19
C SER A 203 27.38 2.22 -9.54
N VAL A 204 27.64 2.44 -10.83
CA VAL A 204 28.76 3.28 -11.29
C VAL A 204 28.61 4.74 -10.82
N LEU A 205 27.40 5.30 -10.89
CA LEU A 205 27.14 6.66 -10.39
C LEU A 205 27.42 6.78 -8.89
N LYS A 206 27.12 5.74 -8.12
CA LYS A 206 27.41 5.70 -6.68
C LYS A 206 28.92 5.62 -6.41
N GLU A 207 29.66 4.80 -7.16
CA GLU A 207 31.12 4.71 -7.05
C GLU A 207 31.74 6.09 -7.30
N GLN A 208 31.36 6.74 -8.40
CA GLN A 208 31.78 8.11 -8.71
C GLN A 208 31.41 9.09 -7.60
N ARG A 209 30.19 9.02 -7.06
CA ARG A 209 29.74 9.86 -5.94
C ARG A 209 30.63 9.67 -4.70
N ASN A 210 31.01 8.43 -4.40
CA ASN A 210 31.84 8.11 -3.24
C ASN A 210 33.27 8.64 -3.45
N ASP A 211 33.84 8.48 -4.64
CA ASP A 211 35.16 9.03 -4.98
C ASP A 211 35.17 10.55 -4.88
N ILE A 212 34.16 11.22 -5.43
CA ILE A 212 34.00 12.68 -5.36
C ILE A 212 33.83 13.12 -3.89
N SER A 213 33.06 12.39 -3.09
CA SER A 213 32.88 12.68 -1.67
C SER A 213 34.18 12.50 -0.87
N ALA A 214 34.95 11.46 -1.16
CA ALA A 214 36.27 11.23 -0.57
C ALA A 214 37.24 12.37 -0.94
N MET A 215 37.22 12.83 -2.19
CA MET A 215 38.01 13.99 -2.64
C MET A 215 37.62 15.28 -1.93
N LEU A 216 36.33 15.52 -1.67
CA LEU A 216 35.85 16.71 -0.95
C LEU A 216 36.21 16.69 0.54
N ASN A 217 36.38 15.50 1.12
CA ASN A 217 36.81 15.33 2.50
C ASN A 217 38.32 15.59 2.70
N ASP A 218 39.11 15.65 1.63
CA ASP A 218 40.52 16.05 1.66
C ASP A 218 40.67 17.57 1.94
N PRO A 219 41.33 17.97 3.06
CA PRO A 219 41.52 19.37 3.42
C PRO A 219 42.16 20.23 2.32
N SER A 220 42.95 19.64 1.43
CA SER A 220 43.65 20.35 0.35
C SER A 220 42.77 20.72 -0.84
N ARG A 221 41.57 20.11 -0.96
CA ARG A 221 40.69 20.23 -2.14
C ARG A 221 39.30 20.80 -1.85
N ARG A 222 38.99 21.12 -0.59
CA ARG A 222 37.68 21.61 -0.09
C ARG A 222 37.09 22.82 -0.82
N ASN A 223 37.90 23.59 -1.55
CA ASN A 223 37.50 24.84 -2.21
C ASN A 223 37.35 24.75 -3.74
N SER A 224 37.21 23.56 -4.32
CA SER A 224 36.99 23.41 -5.77
C SER A 224 35.50 23.24 -6.10
N ASP A 225 34.97 24.10 -6.98
CA ASP A 225 33.55 24.05 -7.39
C ASP A 225 33.24 22.83 -8.27
N ALA A 226 34.21 22.34 -9.04
CA ALA A 226 34.00 21.26 -10.01
C ALA A 226 33.59 19.90 -9.37
N PRO A 227 34.28 19.38 -8.34
CA PRO A 227 33.83 18.16 -7.64
C PRO A 227 32.47 18.34 -6.96
N ARG A 228 32.16 19.54 -6.45
CA ARG A 228 30.87 19.84 -5.80
C ARG A 228 29.71 19.82 -6.80
N LEU A 229 29.88 20.45 -7.97
CA LEU A 229 28.93 20.41 -9.08
C LEU A 229 28.73 18.99 -9.63
N ALA A 230 29.80 18.19 -9.71
CA ALA A 230 29.73 16.79 -10.10
C ALA A 230 28.94 15.96 -9.07
N LEU A 231 29.15 16.19 -7.77
CA LEU A 231 28.39 15.53 -6.71
C LEU A 231 26.89 15.88 -6.78
N GLU A 232 26.56 17.16 -6.97
CA GLU A 232 25.17 17.61 -7.14
C GLU A 232 24.51 16.98 -8.38
N SER A 233 25.26 16.81 -9.47
CA SER A 233 24.79 16.13 -10.68
C SER A 233 24.52 14.64 -10.45
N CYS A 234 25.40 13.93 -9.74
CA CYS A 234 25.17 12.54 -9.33
C CYS A 234 23.91 12.41 -8.47
N LEU A 235 23.70 13.31 -7.49
CA LEU A 235 22.52 13.32 -6.64
C LEU A 235 21.23 13.65 -7.40
N ALA A 236 21.29 14.53 -8.40
CA ALA A 236 20.16 14.86 -9.26
C ALA A 236 19.75 13.68 -10.17
N LEU A 237 20.73 12.98 -10.74
CA LEU A 237 20.50 11.76 -11.51
C LEU A 237 19.88 10.67 -10.64
N ASP A 238 20.39 10.43 -9.44
CA ASP A 238 19.85 9.45 -8.50
C ASP A 238 18.36 9.71 -8.22
N LYS A 239 18.01 10.98 -7.92
CA LYS A 239 16.60 11.42 -7.76
C LYS A 239 15.75 11.19 -9.00
N PHE A 240 16.28 11.43 -10.20
CA PHE A 240 15.59 11.18 -11.47
C PHE A 240 15.28 9.69 -11.65
N TRP A 241 16.28 8.83 -11.44
CA TRP A 241 16.09 7.38 -11.57
C TRP A 241 15.09 6.84 -10.54
N THR A 242 15.06 7.36 -9.31
CA THR A 242 14.05 7.00 -8.30
C THR A 242 12.65 7.42 -8.73
N LYS A 243 12.51 8.56 -9.40
CA LYS A 243 11.23 9.12 -9.85
C LYS A 243 10.62 8.39 -11.06
N GLU A 244 11.45 8.01 -12.04
CA GLU A 244 10.97 7.49 -13.33
C GLU A 244 10.67 5.98 -13.34
N GLY A 245 10.89 5.26 -12.24
CA GLY A 245 10.41 3.86 -12.09
C GLY A 245 10.89 2.90 -13.19
N VAL A 246 12.12 3.10 -13.69
CA VAL A 246 12.66 2.36 -14.84
C VAL A 246 12.88 0.88 -14.50
N GLY A 247 12.07 -0.01 -15.08
CA GLY A 247 12.40 -1.44 -15.21
C GLY A 247 11.39 -2.48 -14.70
N ASN A 248 10.09 -2.19 -14.68
CA ASN A 248 9.03 -3.12 -14.26
C ASN A 248 9.07 -4.49 -15.01
N ARG A 249 9.86 -5.45 -14.54
CA ARG A 249 9.73 -6.87 -14.89
C ARG A 249 8.61 -7.48 -14.05
N ARG A 250 7.37 -7.08 -14.32
CA ARG A 250 6.20 -7.54 -13.56
C ARG A 250 6.09 -9.06 -13.63
N PHE A 251 5.82 -9.68 -12.48
CA PHE A 251 5.36 -11.06 -12.48
C PHE A 251 3.98 -11.12 -13.12
N ASP A 252 3.84 -11.97 -14.13
CA ASP A 252 2.59 -12.17 -14.86
C ASP A 252 2.36 -13.64 -15.19
N HIS A 253 1.46 -14.27 -14.42
CA HIS A 253 1.14 -15.69 -14.61
C HIS A 253 0.35 -15.99 -15.89
N GLU A 254 -0.29 -14.97 -16.47
CA GLU A 254 -1.03 -15.09 -17.73
C GLU A 254 -0.04 -15.09 -18.92
N HIS A 255 1.14 -14.48 -18.74
CA HIS A 255 2.17 -14.29 -19.77
C HIS A 255 3.47 -15.07 -19.51
N GLY A 256 3.37 -16.22 -18.83
CA GLY A 256 4.44 -17.24 -18.80
C GLY A 256 5.08 -17.50 -17.45
N ASP A 257 4.98 -16.58 -16.48
CA ASP A 257 5.56 -16.77 -15.16
C ASP A 257 4.76 -17.79 -14.34
N LYS A 258 5.42 -18.77 -13.71
CA LYS A 258 4.71 -19.78 -12.92
C LYS A 258 5.48 -20.21 -11.68
N ILE A 259 4.80 -20.23 -10.55
CA ILE A 259 5.20 -20.95 -9.35
C ILE A 259 4.20 -22.09 -9.17
N VAL A 260 4.69 -23.32 -9.08
CA VAL A 260 3.87 -24.50 -8.83
C VAL A 260 4.20 -25.04 -7.44
N ASN A 261 3.18 -25.25 -6.61
CA ASN A 261 3.30 -25.96 -5.35
C ASN A 261 2.98 -27.45 -5.56
N ASP A 262 3.85 -28.32 -5.08
CA ASP A 262 3.63 -29.76 -4.97
C ASP A 262 3.73 -30.16 -3.49
N ARG A 263 2.56 -30.25 -2.84
CA ARG A 263 2.41 -30.73 -1.45
C ARG A 263 3.26 -29.99 -0.41
N GLY A 264 3.30 -28.66 -0.49
CA GLY A 264 4.05 -27.80 0.43
C GLY A 264 5.51 -27.58 0.05
N GLN A 265 5.90 -28.00 -1.16
CA GLN A 265 7.21 -27.75 -1.75
C GLN A 265 7.04 -27.03 -3.09
N ILE A 266 8.09 -26.33 -3.54
CA ILE A 266 8.11 -25.72 -4.86
C ILE A 266 8.31 -26.85 -5.89
N GLY A 267 7.27 -27.13 -6.66
CA GLY A 267 7.26 -28.10 -7.76
C GLY A 267 7.79 -27.52 -9.07
N ALA A 268 7.60 -26.23 -9.33
CA ALA A 268 8.23 -25.52 -10.45
C ALA A 268 8.35 -24.03 -10.16
N LEU A 269 9.38 -23.42 -10.73
CA LEU A 269 9.57 -21.98 -10.82
C LEU A 269 9.83 -21.69 -12.30
N ILE A 270 9.12 -20.76 -12.91
CA ILE A 270 9.26 -20.41 -14.32
C ILE A 270 9.21 -18.90 -14.39
N ASP A 271 10.26 -18.30 -14.93
CA ASP A 271 10.28 -16.93 -15.41
C ASP A 271 10.09 -16.99 -16.92
N GLY A 272 9.08 -16.29 -17.45
CA GLY A 272 8.82 -16.21 -18.88
C GLY A 272 9.99 -15.64 -19.70
N ASN A 273 10.99 -15.04 -19.04
CA ASN A 273 12.19 -14.48 -19.64
C ASN A 273 13.48 -15.28 -19.36
N GLU A 274 13.43 -16.39 -18.62
CA GLU A 274 14.62 -17.18 -18.27
C GLU A 274 14.85 -18.35 -19.24
N SER A 275 16.09 -18.52 -19.70
CA SER A 275 16.46 -19.45 -20.77
C SER A 275 17.18 -20.73 -20.32
N ASP A 276 17.49 -20.92 -19.03
CA ASP A 276 18.23 -22.11 -18.52
C ASP A 276 17.44 -22.95 -17.49
N PRO A 277 16.81 -24.07 -17.92
CA PRO A 277 16.09 -25.00 -17.05
C PRO A 277 16.92 -25.65 -15.94
N LYS A 278 18.25 -25.80 -16.10
CA LYS A 278 19.12 -26.44 -15.09
C LYS A 278 19.29 -25.53 -13.88
N SER A 279 19.51 -24.24 -14.10
CA SER A 279 19.63 -23.22 -13.04
C SER A 279 18.35 -23.12 -12.21
N THR A 280 17.20 -23.07 -12.87
CA THR A 280 15.88 -23.05 -12.22
C THR A 280 15.62 -24.30 -11.36
N LEU A 281 16.03 -25.48 -11.83
CA LEU A 281 15.95 -26.73 -11.07
C LEU A 281 16.80 -26.70 -9.79
N LEU A 282 18.03 -26.19 -9.86
CA LEU A 282 18.92 -26.09 -8.72
C LEU A 282 18.41 -25.08 -7.68
N LEU A 283 17.94 -23.91 -8.13
CA LEU A 283 17.30 -22.92 -7.26
C LEU A 283 16.09 -23.49 -6.53
N ARG A 284 15.20 -24.18 -7.25
CA ARG A 284 14.04 -24.84 -6.66
C ARG A 284 14.45 -25.83 -5.56
N ARG A 285 15.44 -26.68 -5.83
CA ARG A 285 15.96 -27.63 -4.84
C ARG A 285 16.60 -26.90 -3.65
N PHE A 286 17.31 -25.81 -3.88
CA PHE A 286 17.89 -24.98 -2.83
C PHE A 286 16.82 -24.41 -1.90
N PHE A 287 15.79 -23.74 -2.43
CA PHE A 287 14.70 -23.19 -1.61
C PHE A 287 13.99 -24.28 -0.78
N ASN A 288 13.69 -25.42 -1.39
CA ASN A 288 13.04 -26.54 -0.69
C ASN A 288 13.93 -27.12 0.41
N MET A 289 15.24 -27.27 0.18
CA MET A 289 16.18 -27.91 1.12
C MET A 289 16.68 -26.98 2.22
N TYR A 290 16.78 -25.68 1.94
CA TYR A 290 17.42 -24.71 2.83
C TYR A 290 16.47 -23.67 3.39
N CYS A 291 15.47 -23.20 2.63
CA CYS A 291 14.62 -22.12 3.14
C CYS A 291 13.33 -22.67 3.76
N ILE A 292 12.72 -23.68 3.14
CA ILE A 292 11.42 -24.21 3.58
C ILE A 292 11.57 -25.22 4.73
N THR A 293 12.71 -25.90 4.83
CA THR A 293 12.93 -26.99 5.80
C THR A 293 13.90 -26.68 6.94
N THR A 294 14.52 -25.49 6.99
CA THR A 294 15.42 -25.11 8.10
C THR A 294 14.66 -24.67 9.34
N GLU A 295 15.20 -24.87 10.54
CA GLU A 295 14.57 -24.39 11.78
C GLU A 295 14.85 -22.91 12.09
N PHE A 296 15.33 -22.14 11.11
CA PHE A 296 15.76 -20.77 11.33
C PHE A 296 14.59 -19.84 11.70
N VAL A 297 14.72 -19.17 12.85
CA VAL A 297 13.68 -18.34 13.49
C VAL A 297 14.25 -17.01 14.02
N GLY A 298 15.58 -16.89 14.05
CA GLY A 298 16.29 -15.75 14.62
C GLY A 298 16.28 -14.51 13.75
N GLN A 299 16.90 -13.45 14.24
CA GLN A 299 17.24 -12.29 13.43
C GLN A 299 18.54 -12.59 12.66
N LEU A 300 18.59 -12.20 11.38
CA LEU A 300 19.74 -12.54 10.53
C LEU A 300 21.04 -11.88 10.98
N ASP A 301 20.98 -10.73 11.63
CA ASP A 301 22.13 -10.07 12.21
C ASP A 301 22.77 -10.87 13.35
N GLU A 302 21.96 -11.52 14.19
CA GLU A 302 22.44 -12.36 15.30
C GLU A 302 23.01 -13.71 14.82
N ASP A 303 22.43 -14.30 13.77
CA ASP A 303 22.72 -15.66 13.31
C ASP A 303 23.36 -15.74 11.91
N ARG A 304 23.89 -14.62 11.42
CA ARG A 304 24.34 -14.46 10.03
C ARG A 304 25.26 -15.57 9.55
N PHE A 305 26.24 -15.94 10.38
CA PHE A 305 27.20 -16.97 10.04
C PHE A 305 26.54 -18.34 9.93
N ASN A 306 25.64 -18.69 10.85
CA ASN A 306 24.91 -19.96 10.83
C ASN A 306 24.03 -20.05 9.57
N VAL A 307 23.30 -18.98 9.27
CA VAL A 307 22.49 -18.89 8.04
C VAL A 307 23.36 -19.08 6.80
N ALA A 308 24.48 -18.35 6.70
CA ALA A 308 25.42 -18.46 5.59
C ALA A 308 26.00 -19.86 5.45
N PHE A 309 26.39 -20.47 6.57
CA PHE A 309 27.05 -21.78 6.62
C PHE A 309 26.10 -22.91 6.24
N GLU A 310 24.86 -22.92 6.74
CA GLU A 310 23.85 -23.90 6.33
C GLU A 310 23.47 -23.73 4.86
N GLY A 311 23.41 -22.49 4.36
CA GLY A 311 23.21 -22.22 2.94
C GLY A 311 24.38 -22.72 2.08
N ALA A 312 25.62 -22.54 2.53
CA ALA A 312 26.82 -23.07 1.89
C ALA A 312 26.81 -24.60 1.81
N LYS A 313 26.45 -25.29 2.89
CA LYS A 313 26.27 -26.76 2.89
C LYS A 313 25.23 -27.20 1.88
N ALA A 314 24.09 -26.50 1.84
CA ALA A 314 23.04 -26.77 0.88
C ALA A 314 23.52 -26.59 -0.58
N ILE A 315 24.23 -25.51 -0.89
CA ILE A 315 24.82 -25.27 -2.21
C ILE A 315 25.82 -26.37 -2.57
N LYS A 316 26.74 -26.71 -1.65
CA LYS A 316 27.71 -27.80 -1.83
C LYS A 316 27.03 -29.13 -2.17
N ASN A 317 25.98 -29.49 -1.43
CA ASN A 317 25.23 -30.73 -1.66
C ASN A 317 24.56 -30.74 -3.05
N LEU A 318 24.08 -29.60 -3.53
CA LEU A 318 23.45 -29.49 -4.85
C LEU A 318 24.45 -29.56 -6.00
N MET A 319 25.65 -29.02 -5.80
CA MET A 319 26.73 -29.06 -6.79
C MET A 319 27.44 -30.42 -6.85
N GLY A 320 27.46 -31.17 -5.74
CA GLY A 320 28.07 -32.50 -5.68
C GLY A 320 29.54 -32.47 -6.09
N SER A 321 29.91 -33.22 -7.14
CA SER A 321 31.29 -33.29 -7.64
C SER A 321 31.78 -31.99 -8.28
N GLU A 322 30.88 -31.11 -8.74
CA GLU A 322 31.25 -29.81 -9.34
C GLU A 322 31.72 -28.78 -8.29
N TRP A 323 31.64 -29.10 -6.99
CA TRP A 323 32.00 -28.20 -5.90
C TRP A 323 33.51 -28.06 -5.68
N GLU A 324 34.23 -29.18 -5.61
CA GLU A 324 35.62 -29.17 -5.14
C GLU A 324 36.56 -28.50 -6.17
N ASN A 325 37.38 -27.56 -5.68
CA ASN A 325 38.26 -26.68 -6.44
C ASN A 325 37.53 -25.80 -7.49
N SER A 326 36.27 -25.45 -7.23
CA SER A 326 35.48 -24.57 -8.11
C SER A 326 35.54 -23.10 -7.67
N GLU A 327 35.35 -22.19 -8.62
CA GLU A 327 35.17 -20.74 -8.36
C GLU A 327 33.99 -20.47 -7.40
N ASN A 328 32.96 -21.33 -7.43
CA ASN A 328 31.81 -21.24 -6.54
C ASN A 328 32.17 -21.59 -5.08
N GLN A 329 33.06 -22.56 -4.88
CA GLN A 329 33.58 -22.92 -3.55
C GLN A 329 34.43 -21.78 -2.98
N GLU A 330 35.32 -21.21 -3.79
CA GLU A 330 36.15 -20.06 -3.40
C GLU A 330 35.28 -18.86 -2.99
N TYR A 331 34.34 -18.48 -3.84
CA TYR A 331 33.40 -17.37 -3.57
C TYR A 331 32.62 -17.56 -2.26
N ILE A 332 32.10 -18.76 -2.00
CA ILE A 332 31.35 -19.04 -0.76
C ILE A 332 32.28 -19.04 0.46
N ASN A 333 33.51 -19.57 0.34
CA ASN A 333 34.48 -19.52 1.43
C ASN A 333 34.86 -18.08 1.77
N ASP A 334 35.04 -17.22 0.77
CA ASP A 334 35.34 -15.80 0.98
C ASP A 334 34.17 -15.07 1.64
N LEU A 335 32.92 -15.38 1.25
CA LEU A 335 31.73 -14.86 1.93
C LEU A 335 31.68 -15.29 3.39
N LEU A 336 31.94 -16.57 3.69
CA LEU A 336 31.94 -17.10 5.06
C LEU A 336 33.05 -16.46 5.90
N ASN A 337 34.25 -16.30 5.33
CA ASN A 337 35.37 -15.63 5.99
C ASN A 337 35.05 -14.15 6.24
N ASN A 338 34.43 -13.45 5.30
CA ASN A 338 34.01 -12.07 5.48
C ASN A 338 33.04 -11.92 6.66
N ILE A 339 32.06 -12.80 6.78
CA ILE A 339 31.10 -12.78 7.88
C ILE A 339 31.77 -13.12 9.21
N LYS A 340 32.71 -14.08 9.22
CA LYS A 340 33.34 -14.60 10.43
C LYS A 340 34.46 -13.69 10.98
N SER A 341 35.31 -13.16 10.09
CA SER A 341 36.54 -12.47 10.46
C SER A 341 36.67 -11.07 9.84
N GLY A 342 35.70 -10.61 9.06
CA GLY A 342 35.74 -9.29 8.41
C GLY A 342 36.76 -9.22 7.27
N SER A 343 37.19 -10.35 6.71
CA SER A 343 38.08 -10.36 5.55
C SER A 343 37.44 -9.64 4.37
N PRO A 344 38.21 -8.98 3.48
CA PRO A 344 37.67 -8.42 2.24
C PRO A 344 36.87 -9.46 1.45
N PHE A 345 35.76 -9.06 0.86
CA PHE A 345 34.92 -9.90 0.01
C PHE A 345 34.61 -9.16 -1.28
N GLU A 346 35.07 -9.73 -2.39
CA GLU A 346 34.78 -9.20 -3.72
C GLU A 346 33.42 -9.74 -4.20
N PHE A 347 32.34 -9.01 -3.93
CA PHE A 347 30.98 -9.41 -4.28
C PHE A 347 30.81 -9.80 -5.77
N ASN A 348 31.57 -9.17 -6.66
CA ASN A 348 31.44 -9.35 -8.09
C ASN A 348 32.36 -10.43 -8.69
N SER A 349 33.16 -11.14 -7.88
CA SER A 349 34.09 -12.17 -8.39
C SER A 349 33.37 -13.42 -8.93
N SER A 350 32.14 -13.71 -8.47
CA SER A 350 31.31 -14.77 -9.08
C SER A 350 30.58 -14.27 -10.33
N SER A 351 30.42 -15.11 -11.35
CA SER A 351 29.51 -14.87 -12.47
C SER A 351 28.07 -15.33 -12.19
N SER A 352 27.85 -16.10 -11.12
CA SER A 352 26.55 -16.69 -10.79
C SER A 352 25.63 -15.69 -10.11
N PHE A 353 24.58 -15.30 -10.82
CA PHE A 353 23.52 -14.44 -10.31
C PHE A 353 22.84 -15.00 -9.05
N ALA A 354 22.67 -16.32 -8.97
CA ALA A 354 22.12 -17.00 -7.80
C ALA A 354 23.04 -16.86 -6.57
N LEU A 355 24.36 -17.04 -6.74
CA LEU A 355 25.32 -16.89 -5.65
C LEU A 355 25.45 -15.44 -5.19
N LYS A 356 25.40 -14.47 -6.12
CA LYS A 356 25.34 -13.04 -5.77
C LYS A 356 24.07 -12.70 -4.99
N SER A 357 22.92 -13.22 -5.40
CA SER A 357 21.65 -13.02 -4.70
C SER A 357 21.68 -13.62 -3.29
N PHE A 358 22.28 -14.81 -3.13
CA PHE A 358 22.49 -15.43 -1.83
C PHE A 358 23.46 -14.61 -0.95
N ALA A 359 24.59 -14.18 -1.49
CA ALA A 359 25.55 -13.33 -0.78
C ALA A 359 24.92 -11.99 -0.34
N ALA A 360 24.12 -11.36 -1.19
CA ALA A 360 23.39 -10.14 -0.88
C ALA A 360 22.38 -10.35 0.25
N PHE A 361 21.58 -11.43 0.16
CA PHE A 361 20.66 -11.82 1.22
C PHE A 361 21.38 -12.02 2.55
N VAL A 362 22.47 -12.78 2.59
CA VAL A 362 23.21 -13.02 3.84
C VAL A 362 23.84 -11.75 4.40
N GLN A 363 24.34 -10.85 3.54
CA GLN A 363 25.00 -9.62 3.98
C GLN A 363 24.04 -8.50 4.41
N LYS A 364 22.85 -8.40 3.81
CA LYS A 364 21.94 -7.24 4.01
C LYS A 364 20.47 -7.60 4.10
N GLY A 365 20.14 -8.89 4.23
CA GLY A 365 18.77 -9.39 4.35
C GLY A 365 18.17 -9.27 5.74
N ASP A 366 18.79 -8.55 6.68
CA ASP A 366 18.18 -8.23 7.98
C ASP A 366 16.95 -7.32 7.82
N ASP A 367 16.91 -6.55 6.73
CA ASP A 367 15.80 -5.68 6.36
C ASP A 367 15.60 -5.70 4.84
N LEU A 368 14.34 -5.70 4.40
CA LEU A 368 14.01 -5.86 2.99
C LEU A 368 14.40 -4.62 2.15
N ASP A 369 14.29 -3.42 2.71
CA ASP A 369 14.67 -2.17 2.04
C ASP A 369 16.20 -2.02 1.96
N LYS A 370 16.92 -2.46 3.00
CA LYS A 370 18.39 -2.57 2.97
C LYS A 370 18.86 -3.57 1.91
N LEU A 371 18.19 -4.72 1.79
CA LEU A 371 18.51 -5.71 0.77
C LEU A 371 18.31 -5.14 -0.64
N GLU A 372 17.18 -4.49 -0.89
CA GLU A 372 16.91 -3.81 -2.17
C GLU A 372 17.99 -2.78 -2.52
N THR A 373 18.29 -1.90 -1.56
CA THR A 373 19.33 -0.88 -1.73
C THR A 373 20.67 -1.51 -2.07
N TYR A 374 21.05 -2.57 -1.35
CA TYR A 374 22.30 -3.27 -1.58
C TYR A 374 22.36 -3.96 -2.95
N LEU A 375 21.26 -4.57 -3.42
CA LEU A 375 21.20 -5.16 -4.77
C LEU A 375 21.44 -4.09 -5.85
N VAL A 376 20.75 -2.95 -5.74
CA VAL A 376 20.93 -1.81 -6.66
C VAL A 376 22.38 -1.31 -6.61
N ASP A 377 22.94 -1.17 -5.41
CA ASP A 377 24.31 -0.71 -5.20
C ASP A 377 25.34 -1.62 -5.87
N GLN A 378 25.10 -2.93 -5.87
CA GLN A 378 25.95 -3.93 -6.52
C GLN A 378 25.64 -4.11 -8.02
N GLY A 379 24.74 -3.28 -8.59
CA GLY A 379 24.37 -3.33 -10.00
C GLY A 379 23.48 -4.53 -10.37
N ILE A 380 22.86 -5.17 -9.38
CA ILE A 380 21.88 -6.24 -9.60
C ILE A 380 20.53 -5.58 -9.87
N GLY A 381 19.96 -5.81 -11.05
CA GLY A 381 18.65 -5.28 -11.42
C GLY A 381 17.48 -6.20 -11.09
N ASP A 382 17.71 -7.51 -11.05
CA ASP A 382 16.66 -8.49 -10.78
C ASP A 382 16.68 -8.92 -9.30
N PHE A 383 15.60 -8.65 -8.58
CA PHE A 383 15.52 -8.88 -7.14
C PHE A 383 14.82 -10.19 -6.78
N ARG A 384 14.30 -10.93 -7.76
CA ARG A 384 13.42 -12.09 -7.53
C ARG A 384 14.04 -13.14 -6.62
N ILE A 385 15.28 -13.57 -6.88
CA ILE A 385 15.95 -14.60 -6.07
C ILE A 385 16.23 -14.10 -4.66
N ALA A 386 16.79 -12.90 -4.51
CA ALA A 386 17.14 -12.35 -3.20
C ALA A 386 15.90 -12.13 -2.31
N PHE A 387 14.81 -11.59 -2.88
CA PHE A 387 13.55 -11.41 -2.14
C PHE A 387 12.85 -12.74 -1.87
N ALA A 388 12.94 -13.72 -2.77
CA ALA A 388 12.43 -15.06 -2.55
C ALA A 388 13.19 -15.77 -1.41
N LEU A 389 14.51 -15.61 -1.31
CA LEU A 389 15.32 -16.13 -0.20
C LEU A 389 14.87 -15.50 1.12
N TRP A 390 14.72 -14.18 1.13
CA TRP A 390 14.22 -13.45 2.29
C TRP A 390 12.84 -13.96 2.73
N GLY A 391 11.89 -14.02 1.80
CA GLY A 391 10.52 -14.46 2.07
C GLY A 391 10.44 -15.93 2.48
N ALA A 392 11.24 -16.79 1.88
CA ALA A 392 11.27 -18.21 2.22
C ALA A 392 11.88 -18.47 3.61
N MET A 393 12.87 -17.67 4.01
CA MET A 393 13.54 -17.79 5.30
C MET A 393 12.69 -17.25 6.45
N PHE A 394 12.20 -16.01 6.34
CA PHE A 394 11.49 -15.33 7.43
C PHE A 394 9.96 -15.50 7.38
N GLY A 395 9.43 -15.88 6.22
CA GLY A 395 8.00 -16.08 5.98
C GLY A 395 7.20 -14.80 5.73
N PHE A 396 5.97 -15.00 5.27
CA PHE A 396 5.05 -13.95 4.83
C PHE A 396 4.72 -12.93 5.92
N SER A 397 4.54 -13.38 7.16
CA SER A 397 4.18 -12.49 8.27
C SER A 397 5.18 -11.34 8.47
N LYS A 398 6.47 -11.59 8.16
CA LYS A 398 7.57 -10.64 8.37
C LYS A 398 7.70 -9.61 7.26
N ILE A 399 7.18 -9.86 6.06
CA ILE A 399 7.09 -8.84 5.00
C ILE A 399 6.38 -7.62 5.62
N PRO A 400 6.76 -6.36 5.35
CA PRO A 400 6.04 -5.20 5.87
C PRO A 400 4.85 -4.82 4.98
N LYS A 401 3.81 -4.23 5.58
CA LYS A 401 2.61 -3.71 4.89
C LYS A 401 2.98 -2.72 3.78
N THR A 402 3.97 -1.87 4.02
CA THR A 402 4.48 -0.89 3.06
C THR A 402 5.05 -1.54 1.80
N ALA A 403 5.72 -2.69 1.92
CA ALA A 403 6.21 -3.45 0.78
C ALA A 403 5.08 -4.24 0.10
N TYR A 404 4.21 -4.89 0.87
CA TYR A 404 3.12 -5.72 0.33
C TYR A 404 2.06 -4.88 -0.41
N ASN A 405 1.66 -3.73 0.13
CA ASN A 405 0.64 -2.85 -0.45
C ASN A 405 1.22 -1.88 -1.49
N LEU A 406 2.52 -1.97 -1.82
CA LEU A 406 3.19 -1.07 -2.76
C LEU A 406 2.44 -0.92 -4.10
N PRO A 407 1.90 -1.99 -4.74
CA PRO A 407 1.14 -1.80 -5.97
C PRO A 407 -0.14 -0.98 -5.77
N ALA A 408 -0.86 -1.18 -4.66
CA ALA A 408 -2.06 -0.39 -4.33
C ALA A 408 -1.70 1.08 -4.09
N LEU A 409 -0.60 1.36 -3.38
CA LEU A 409 -0.07 2.71 -3.16
C LEU A 409 0.35 3.41 -4.48
N ARG A 410 0.69 2.64 -5.52
CA ARG A 410 0.99 3.14 -6.88
C ARG A 410 -0.23 3.21 -7.79
N GLY A 411 -1.44 3.02 -7.26
CA GLY A 411 -2.69 3.08 -8.02
C GLY A 411 -3.05 1.79 -8.76
N GLU A 412 -2.49 0.65 -8.36
CA GLU A 412 -2.70 -0.67 -8.99
C GLU A 412 -3.36 -1.70 -8.06
N PRO A 413 -4.50 -1.40 -7.39
CA PRO A 413 -5.14 -2.32 -6.45
C PRO A 413 -5.59 -3.64 -7.11
N SER A 414 -5.95 -3.62 -8.40
CA SER A 414 -6.30 -4.82 -9.16
C SER A 414 -5.12 -5.78 -9.30
N TYR A 415 -3.91 -5.27 -9.51
CA TYR A 415 -2.70 -6.10 -9.58
C TYR A 415 -2.39 -6.73 -8.21
N MET A 416 -2.55 -5.95 -7.13
CA MET A 416 -2.37 -6.45 -5.76
C MET A 416 -3.36 -7.59 -5.43
N LYS A 417 -4.65 -7.44 -5.79
CA LYS A 417 -5.66 -8.51 -5.66
C LYS A 417 -5.30 -9.75 -6.48
N LYS A 418 -4.86 -9.58 -7.74
CA LYS A 418 -4.38 -10.69 -8.58
C LYS A 418 -3.20 -11.43 -7.94
N MET A 419 -2.18 -10.69 -7.48
CA MET A 419 -1.02 -11.26 -6.77
C MET A 419 -1.46 -12.07 -5.54
N HIS A 420 -2.35 -11.52 -4.72
CA HIS A 420 -2.85 -12.21 -3.55
C HIS A 420 -3.54 -13.51 -3.92
N ASN A 421 -4.50 -13.45 -4.85
CA ASN A 421 -5.25 -14.62 -5.30
C ASN A 421 -4.33 -15.69 -5.88
N TYR A 422 -3.31 -15.27 -6.65
CA TYR A 422 -2.31 -16.18 -7.19
C TYR A 422 -1.51 -16.87 -6.08
N VAL A 423 -0.97 -16.12 -5.11
CA VAL A 423 -0.23 -16.71 -3.98
C VAL A 423 -1.14 -17.65 -3.17
N HIS A 424 -2.39 -17.24 -2.91
CA HIS A 424 -3.36 -18.07 -2.20
C HIS A 424 -3.68 -19.36 -2.96
N SER A 425 -3.82 -19.30 -4.29
CA SER A 425 -4.04 -20.45 -5.16
C SER A 425 -2.91 -21.48 -5.05
N ILE A 426 -1.66 -21.00 -5.05
CA ILE A 426 -0.46 -21.83 -4.96
C ILE A 426 -0.37 -22.49 -3.59
N VAL A 427 -0.50 -21.70 -2.53
CA VAL A 427 -0.26 -22.17 -1.16
C VAL A 427 -1.32 -23.16 -0.71
N HIS A 428 -2.57 -22.97 -1.12
CA HIS A 428 -3.72 -23.78 -0.67
C HIS A 428 -4.24 -24.75 -1.73
N GLY A 429 -3.68 -24.76 -2.95
CA GLY A 429 -4.11 -25.67 -4.03
C GLY A 429 -5.51 -25.37 -4.55
N ILE A 430 -6.00 -24.14 -4.37
CA ILE A 430 -7.33 -23.71 -4.83
C ILE A 430 -7.18 -23.17 -6.26
N PRO A 431 -7.98 -23.62 -7.25
CA PRO A 431 -7.92 -23.07 -8.60
C PRO A 431 -8.13 -21.56 -8.60
N LEU A 432 -7.28 -20.82 -9.32
CA LEU A 432 -7.36 -19.35 -9.38
C LEU A 432 -8.73 -18.84 -9.84
N SER A 433 -9.38 -19.56 -10.76
CA SER A 433 -10.74 -19.27 -11.25
C SER A 433 -11.83 -19.32 -10.17
N GLU A 434 -11.55 -19.93 -9.01
CA GLU A 434 -12.47 -19.94 -7.88
C GLU A 434 -12.22 -18.80 -6.89
N LEU A 435 -11.05 -18.15 -6.96
CA LEU A 435 -10.66 -16.98 -6.15
C LEU A 435 -10.93 -15.66 -6.90
N GLU A 436 -10.93 -15.72 -8.22
CA GLU A 436 -11.45 -14.66 -9.07
C GLU A 436 -12.97 -14.73 -9.04
N GLU A 437 -13.61 -13.82 -8.31
CA GLU A 437 -15.05 -13.71 -8.25
C GLU A 437 -15.65 -13.80 -9.66
N LYS A 438 -16.44 -14.85 -9.94
CA LYS A 438 -17.46 -14.73 -10.97
C LYS A 438 -18.37 -13.61 -10.51
N VAL A 439 -18.24 -12.43 -11.10
CA VAL A 439 -19.25 -11.38 -10.95
C VAL A 439 -20.53 -11.91 -11.58
N SER A 440 -21.27 -12.73 -10.83
CA SER A 440 -22.66 -12.99 -11.11
C SER A 440 -23.38 -11.66 -10.93
N LYS A 441 -23.78 -11.06 -12.04
CA LYS A 441 -24.64 -9.86 -12.11
C LYS A 441 -26.01 -10.04 -11.44
N THR A 442 -26.19 -11.05 -10.58
CA THR A 442 -27.49 -11.51 -10.11
C THR A 442 -27.71 -11.42 -8.62
N ASN A 443 -26.74 -11.01 -7.78
CA ASN A 443 -27.01 -10.68 -6.38
C ASN A 443 -25.96 -9.67 -5.86
N LEU A 444 -25.99 -8.45 -6.39
CA LEU A 444 -25.65 -7.32 -5.53
C LEU A 444 -26.75 -7.28 -4.47
N PRO A 445 -26.43 -7.25 -3.16
CA PRO A 445 -27.46 -6.95 -2.18
C PRO A 445 -28.07 -5.62 -2.62
N THR A 446 -29.38 -5.63 -2.81
CA THR A 446 -30.18 -4.41 -2.87
C THR A 446 -29.80 -3.64 -1.61
N VAL A 447 -28.90 -2.68 -1.73
CA VAL A 447 -28.79 -1.57 -0.78
C VAL A 447 -30.22 -1.08 -0.68
N SER A 448 -30.83 -1.24 0.48
CA SER A 448 -32.14 -0.69 0.78
C SER A 448 -32.05 0.78 0.43
N MET A 449 -32.57 1.13 -0.75
CA MET A 449 -32.42 2.44 -1.31
C MET A 449 -33.17 3.39 -0.40
N ILE A 450 -32.41 4.31 0.17
CA ILE A 450 -32.92 5.58 0.68
C ILE A 450 -33.81 6.12 -0.45
N THR A 451 -35.11 6.14 -0.22
CA THR A 451 -36.00 6.91 -1.10
C THR A 451 -35.58 8.36 -0.87
N PRO A 452 -35.29 9.15 -1.93
CA PRO A 452 -34.93 10.54 -1.73
C PRO A 452 -36.15 11.24 -1.13
N ASP A 453 -36.09 11.56 0.15
CA ASP A 453 -36.89 12.66 0.67
C ASP A 453 -36.32 13.96 0.10
N GLY A 454 -37.08 15.05 0.23
CA GLY A 454 -36.71 16.34 -0.34
C GLY A 454 -35.32 16.82 0.09
N GLU A 455 -34.87 16.43 1.28
CA GLU A 455 -33.57 16.82 1.84
C GLU A 455 -32.39 16.11 1.16
N ALA A 456 -32.42 14.78 0.98
CA ALA A 456 -31.34 14.06 0.29
C ALA A 456 -31.16 14.50 -1.18
N SER A 457 -32.26 14.86 -1.83
CA SER A 457 -32.23 15.39 -3.20
C SER A 457 -31.59 16.77 -3.28
N LEU A 458 -31.87 17.64 -2.30
CA LEU A 458 -31.29 18.98 -2.19
C LEU A 458 -29.79 18.92 -1.89
N GLU A 459 -29.38 18.05 -0.96
CA GLU A 459 -27.98 17.86 -0.60
C GLU A 459 -27.13 17.35 -1.78
N LEU A 460 -27.67 16.43 -2.57
CA LEU A 460 -27.02 15.94 -3.78
C LEU A 460 -26.85 17.05 -4.83
N ILE A 461 -27.89 17.89 -5.01
CA ILE A 461 -27.82 19.04 -5.93
C ILE A 461 -26.74 20.03 -5.49
N GLU A 462 -26.66 20.32 -4.19
CA GLU A 462 -25.67 21.23 -3.62
C GLU A 462 -24.24 20.69 -3.81
N LYS A 463 -24.03 19.38 -3.61
CA LYS A 463 -22.75 18.71 -3.86
C LYS A 463 -22.34 18.70 -5.34
N ILE A 464 -23.30 18.55 -6.25
CA ILE A 464 -23.05 18.67 -7.70
C ILE A 464 -22.61 20.10 -8.06
N GLN A 465 -23.22 21.14 -7.46
CA GLN A 465 -22.83 22.54 -7.65
C GLN A 465 -21.38 22.81 -7.22
N GLN A 466 -20.96 22.23 -6.10
CA GLN A 466 -19.64 22.47 -5.54
C GLN A 466 -18.52 21.81 -6.37
N LEU A 467 -18.79 20.65 -6.97
CA LEU A 467 -17.76 19.83 -7.61
C LEU A 467 -17.68 19.98 -9.13
N VAL A 468 -18.74 20.47 -9.78
CA VAL A 468 -18.77 20.60 -11.24
C VAL A 468 -18.96 22.08 -11.66
N PRO A 469 -17.93 22.72 -12.26
CA PRO A 469 -18.06 24.07 -12.78
C PRO A 469 -19.19 24.18 -13.82
N ASP A 470 -19.97 25.25 -13.78
CA ASP A 470 -21.14 25.53 -14.66
C ASP A 470 -22.40 24.64 -14.44
N ALA A 471 -22.46 23.85 -13.36
CA ALA A 471 -23.61 22.98 -13.05
C ALA A 471 -24.95 23.71 -12.90
N GLU A 472 -24.95 25.01 -12.58
CA GLU A 472 -26.16 25.85 -12.47
C GLU A 472 -27.08 25.76 -13.69
N ARG A 473 -26.53 25.52 -14.88
CA ARG A 473 -27.31 25.42 -16.13
C ARG A 473 -28.09 24.12 -16.26
N TRP A 474 -27.75 23.08 -15.50
CA TRP A 474 -28.25 21.71 -15.67
C TRP A 474 -29.11 21.25 -14.48
N ILE A 475 -29.00 21.96 -13.35
CA ILE A 475 -29.70 21.65 -12.11
C ILE A 475 -31.21 21.61 -12.24
N PRO A 476 -31.88 22.48 -12.99
CA PRO A 476 -33.33 22.37 -13.17
C PRO A 476 -33.75 21.02 -13.77
N SER A 477 -33.02 20.52 -14.78
CA SER A 477 -33.28 19.21 -15.40
C SER A 477 -32.97 18.05 -14.45
N ILE A 478 -31.87 18.13 -13.70
CA ILE A 478 -31.47 17.11 -12.72
C ILE A 478 -32.49 17.06 -11.58
N ALA A 479 -32.88 18.21 -11.03
CA ALA A 479 -33.85 18.33 -9.94
C ALA A 479 -35.24 17.82 -10.35
N GLU A 480 -35.65 18.00 -11.61
CA GLU A 480 -36.91 17.45 -12.12
C GLU A 480 -36.90 15.93 -12.19
N GLN A 481 -35.78 15.32 -12.61
CA GLN A 481 -35.64 13.86 -12.67
C GLN A 481 -35.46 13.21 -11.30
N LEU A 482 -34.89 13.95 -10.33
CA LEU A 482 -34.78 13.51 -8.93
C LEU A 482 -36.12 13.48 -8.18
N LYS A 483 -37.19 14.11 -8.69
CA LYS A 483 -38.55 13.96 -8.15
C LYS A 483 -39.16 12.58 -8.43
N GLY A 484 -38.60 11.83 -9.38
CA GLY A 484 -38.98 10.45 -9.68
C GLY A 484 -38.24 9.45 -8.79
N ASP A 485 -38.37 8.15 -9.09
CA ASP A 485 -37.59 7.13 -8.37
C ASP A 485 -36.09 7.16 -8.78
N TRP A 486 -35.23 6.77 -7.85
CA TRP A 486 -33.78 6.81 -8.01
C TRP A 486 -33.25 5.92 -9.16
N ASN A 487 -33.87 4.76 -9.39
CA ASN A 487 -33.49 3.89 -10.51
C ASN A 487 -33.82 4.52 -11.85
N GLY A 488 -34.95 5.24 -11.91
CA GLY A 488 -35.37 6.08 -13.03
C GLY A 488 -34.35 7.17 -13.31
N PHE A 489 -33.89 7.88 -12.29
CA PHE A 489 -32.84 8.91 -12.41
C PHE A 489 -31.52 8.34 -12.97
N ILE A 490 -31.01 7.23 -12.42
CA ILE A 490 -29.77 6.60 -12.91
C ILE A 490 -29.93 6.09 -14.35
N SER A 491 -31.08 5.50 -14.68
CA SER A 491 -31.38 5.02 -16.03
C SER A 491 -31.45 6.18 -17.04
N TRP A 492 -32.06 7.29 -16.64
CA TRP A 492 -32.09 8.52 -17.43
C TRP A 492 -30.70 9.12 -17.61
N LEU A 493 -29.91 9.27 -16.55
CA LEU A 493 -28.58 9.89 -16.60
C LEU A 493 -27.62 9.09 -17.49
N LYS A 494 -27.73 7.76 -17.49
CA LYS A 494 -26.99 6.88 -18.43
C LYS A 494 -27.37 7.13 -19.89
N LYS A 495 -28.58 7.58 -20.18
CA LYS A 495 -29.14 7.79 -21.53
C LYS A 495 -29.19 9.26 -21.99
N ALA A 496 -29.04 10.21 -21.08
CA ALA A 496 -29.15 11.65 -21.35
C ALA A 496 -28.09 12.15 -22.36
N LYS A 497 -28.52 13.02 -23.28
CA LYS A 497 -27.67 13.75 -24.23
C LYS A 497 -27.32 15.14 -23.70
N THR A 498 -26.32 15.79 -24.32
CA THR A 498 -25.83 17.13 -23.92
C THR A 498 -26.93 18.20 -23.91
N ALA A 499 -27.89 18.10 -24.83
CA ALA A 499 -29.04 19.00 -24.90
C ALA A 499 -30.06 18.77 -23.76
N ASP A 500 -30.18 17.53 -23.28
CA ASP A 500 -31.08 17.15 -22.17
C ASP A 500 -30.56 17.68 -20.83
N LEU A 501 -29.23 17.88 -20.74
CA LEU A 501 -28.55 18.58 -19.67
C LEU A 501 -28.38 20.08 -19.97
N GLY A 502 -29.06 20.66 -20.96
CA GLY A 502 -29.07 22.12 -21.19
C GLY A 502 -27.84 22.72 -21.89
N GLY A 503 -26.92 21.91 -22.43
CA GLY A 503 -25.72 22.39 -23.14
C GLY A 503 -25.91 22.54 -24.66
N ARG A 504 -25.36 23.62 -25.26
CA ARG A 504 -25.15 23.73 -26.71
C ARG A 504 -23.78 23.15 -27.07
N SER A 505 -23.73 22.21 -28.01
CA SER A 505 -22.53 21.41 -28.28
C SER A 505 -21.38 22.20 -28.92
N LYS A 506 -20.17 22.04 -28.35
CA LYS A 506 -18.92 21.63 -29.04
C LYS A 506 -17.78 21.55 -28.01
N GLY A 507 -17.46 20.33 -27.56
CA GLY A 507 -16.22 20.01 -26.84
C GLY A 507 -16.38 19.17 -25.57
N LYS A 508 -15.71 18.00 -25.56
CA LYS A 508 -15.40 17.09 -24.42
C LYS A 508 -16.56 16.64 -23.52
N MET A 509 -17.26 15.59 -23.95
CA MET A 509 -18.48 15.03 -23.33
C MET A 509 -18.22 13.91 -22.30
N GLU A 510 -17.02 13.36 -22.22
CA GLU A 510 -16.74 12.20 -21.35
C GLU A 510 -16.49 12.58 -19.89
N ASP A 511 -15.91 13.75 -19.62
CA ASP A 511 -15.49 14.16 -18.28
C ASP A 511 -16.71 14.52 -17.39
N VAL A 512 -17.67 15.30 -17.90
CA VAL A 512 -18.80 15.80 -17.10
C VAL A 512 -19.76 14.68 -16.66
N LYS A 513 -20.05 13.73 -17.56
CA LYS A 513 -20.91 12.58 -17.21
C LYS A 513 -20.22 11.66 -16.22
N SER A 514 -18.90 11.48 -16.36
CA SER A 514 -18.08 10.74 -15.41
C SER A 514 -18.06 11.43 -14.05
N ASP A 515 -17.94 12.76 -14.02
CA ASP A 515 -17.91 13.54 -12.79
C ASP A 515 -19.24 13.51 -12.04
N VAL A 516 -20.39 13.68 -12.73
CA VAL A 516 -21.71 13.55 -12.09
C VAL A 516 -21.94 12.11 -11.62
N MET A 517 -21.56 11.11 -12.41
CA MET A 517 -21.64 9.70 -11.99
C MET A 517 -20.74 9.40 -10.79
N ARG A 518 -19.57 10.06 -10.69
CA ARG A 518 -18.66 9.95 -9.55
C ARG A 518 -19.26 10.58 -8.31
N VAL A 519 -19.81 11.79 -8.40
CA VAL A 519 -20.47 12.47 -7.27
C VAL A 519 -21.67 11.66 -6.78
N VAL A 520 -22.49 11.17 -7.71
CA VAL A 520 -23.62 10.30 -7.41
C VAL A 520 -23.13 8.98 -6.78
N SER A 521 -22.11 8.33 -7.33
CA SER A 521 -21.54 7.10 -6.75
C SER A 521 -21.01 7.33 -5.32
N ASN A 522 -20.33 8.45 -5.10
CA ASN A 522 -19.73 8.81 -3.82
C ASN A 522 -20.78 9.20 -2.76
N PHE A 523 -21.93 9.74 -3.20
CA PHE A 523 -23.05 10.06 -2.31
C PHE A 523 -23.68 8.79 -1.73
N PHE A 524 -23.84 7.74 -2.55
CA PHE A 524 -24.46 6.48 -2.13
C PHE A 524 -23.48 5.47 -1.49
N SER A 525 -22.17 5.63 -1.68
CA SER A 525 -21.15 4.81 -0.99
C SER A 525 -20.91 5.25 0.46
N GLY A 526 -21.57 6.31 0.94
CA GLY A 526 -21.33 6.89 2.27
C GLY A 526 -19.98 7.60 2.39
N GLU A 527 -19.24 7.78 1.30
CA GLU A 527 -17.90 8.38 1.31
C GLU A 527 -17.93 9.90 1.53
N LEU A 528 -19.09 10.54 1.43
CA LEU A 528 -19.23 12.00 1.55
C LEU A 528 -19.40 12.53 2.97
N GLU A 529 -19.62 11.69 3.99
CA GLU A 529 -19.57 12.14 5.40
C GLU A 529 -18.13 12.26 5.94
N SER A 530 -17.12 11.81 5.19
CA SER A 530 -15.70 11.97 5.53
C SER A 530 -15.05 13.23 4.94
N GLN A 531 -15.82 14.08 4.28
CA GLN A 531 -15.36 15.44 3.93
C GLN A 531 -15.86 16.48 4.95
N THR A 532 -15.77 16.18 6.24
CA THR A 532 -15.20 17.22 7.11
C THR A 532 -13.80 17.43 6.59
N ILE A 533 -13.57 18.56 5.91
CA ILE A 533 -12.24 19.07 5.58
C ILE A 533 -11.37 18.79 6.81
N PRO A 534 -10.42 17.83 6.77
CA PRO A 534 -9.51 17.67 7.90
C PRO A 534 -8.88 19.05 8.09
N PRO A 535 -8.62 19.51 9.33
CA PRO A 535 -7.85 20.72 9.50
C PRO A 535 -6.49 20.44 8.86
N LYS A 536 -6.36 20.77 7.58
CA LYS A 536 -5.09 20.85 6.89
C LYS A 536 -4.40 21.95 7.65
N GLN A 537 -3.46 21.52 8.49
CA GLN A 537 -2.59 22.43 9.21
C GLN A 537 -2.14 23.53 8.24
N PRO A 538 -2.20 24.81 8.65
CA PRO A 538 -1.71 25.90 7.81
C PRO A 538 -0.25 25.60 7.44
N LEU A 539 0.02 25.38 6.15
CA LEU A 539 1.33 24.95 5.66
C LEU A 539 2.37 26.07 5.65
N LEU A 540 1.95 27.32 5.84
CA LEU A 540 2.80 28.37 6.39
C LEU A 540 2.51 28.47 7.88
N ASN A 541 3.27 27.73 8.67
CA ASN A 541 3.40 28.07 10.08
C ASN A 541 3.93 29.53 10.08
N LEU A 542 3.15 30.51 10.52
CA LEU A 542 3.63 31.90 10.66
C LEU A 542 4.84 32.01 11.62
N ASN A 543 5.19 30.90 12.28
CA ASN A 543 6.38 30.66 13.10
C ASN A 543 7.55 29.94 12.37
N GLN A 544 7.46 29.64 11.07
CA GLN A 544 8.59 29.08 10.31
C GLN A 544 9.64 30.16 10.02
N GLN A 545 10.91 29.83 10.28
CA GLN A 545 12.08 30.66 9.96
C GLN A 545 12.31 30.91 8.46
N ILE A 546 11.57 30.23 7.57
CA ILE A 546 11.78 30.26 6.12
C ILE A 546 10.93 31.38 5.50
N LYS A 547 11.57 32.25 4.70
CA LYS A 547 10.88 33.32 3.98
C LYS A 547 10.17 32.76 2.74
N PHE A 548 8.96 33.22 2.44
CA PHE A 548 8.14 32.73 1.31
C PHE A 548 8.85 32.84 -0.05
N TRP A 549 9.70 33.85 -0.24
CA TRP A 549 10.52 34.03 -1.44
C TRP A 549 11.77 33.13 -1.49
N GLU A 550 11.96 32.28 -0.49
CA GLU A 550 13.02 31.25 -0.41
C GLU A 550 12.44 29.83 -0.38
N ASP A 551 11.11 29.70 -0.36
CA ASP A 551 10.41 28.42 -0.31
C ASP A 551 10.28 27.80 -1.71
N LEU A 552 11.11 26.80 -1.99
CA LEU A 552 11.10 26.03 -3.24
C LEU A 552 9.87 25.12 -3.37
N GLN A 553 9.16 24.83 -2.28
CA GLN A 553 7.97 23.97 -2.25
C GLN A 553 6.65 24.76 -2.35
N ALA A 554 6.68 26.09 -2.35
CA ALA A 554 5.50 26.95 -2.46
C ALA A 554 4.57 26.59 -3.63
N TRP A 555 5.14 26.08 -4.73
CA TRP A 555 4.38 25.65 -5.90
C TRP A 555 3.48 24.43 -5.64
N GLU A 556 3.96 23.45 -4.88
CA GLU A 556 3.22 22.21 -4.56
C GLU A 556 1.94 22.51 -3.76
N ILE A 557 1.93 23.67 -3.09
CA ILE A 557 0.80 24.17 -2.32
C ILE A 557 -0.14 24.95 -3.25
N ILE A 558 0.37 25.94 -3.98
CA ILE A 558 -0.42 26.85 -4.81
C ILE A 558 -1.13 26.12 -5.96
N CYS A 559 -0.51 25.08 -6.54
CA CYS A 559 -1.07 24.38 -7.69
C CYS A 559 -2.42 23.69 -7.40
N ASN A 560 -2.68 23.32 -6.13
CA ASN A 560 -3.92 22.70 -5.71
C ASN A 560 -5.10 23.68 -5.58
N ALA A 561 -4.84 24.99 -5.53
CA ALA A 561 -5.88 26.02 -5.41
C ALA A 561 -6.34 26.61 -6.74
N VAL A 562 -5.70 26.23 -7.85
CA VAL A 562 -5.97 26.78 -9.18
C VAL A 562 -6.13 25.69 -10.23
N PRO A 563 -6.95 25.89 -11.28
CA PRO A 563 -7.09 24.91 -12.36
C PRO A 563 -5.78 24.64 -13.12
N THR A 564 -5.61 23.38 -13.55
CA THR A 564 -4.41 22.89 -14.26
C THR A 564 -4.08 23.69 -15.52
N ARG A 565 -5.07 24.26 -16.22
CA ARG A 565 -4.88 25.11 -17.40
C ARG A 565 -4.03 26.37 -17.12
N HIS A 566 -4.03 26.88 -15.89
CA HIS A 566 -3.25 28.07 -15.52
C HIS A 566 -1.91 27.74 -14.86
N HIS A 567 -1.60 26.45 -14.64
CA HIS A 567 -0.44 26.03 -13.85
C HIS A 567 0.88 26.50 -14.42
N LYS A 568 1.07 26.33 -15.73
CA LYS A 568 2.32 26.72 -16.41
C LYS A 568 2.59 28.22 -16.32
N GLU A 569 1.54 29.03 -16.47
CA GLU A 569 1.68 30.50 -16.40
C GLU A 569 1.86 30.97 -14.96
N LEU A 570 1.09 30.42 -14.02
CA LEU A 570 1.19 30.78 -12.60
C LEU A 570 2.52 30.35 -11.98
N LYS A 571 3.06 29.18 -12.34
CA LYS A 571 4.39 28.74 -11.91
C LYS A 571 5.47 29.69 -12.39
N ARG A 572 5.40 30.12 -13.66
CA ARG A 572 6.33 31.12 -14.20
C ARG A 572 6.22 32.46 -13.46
N ASP A 573 5.00 32.90 -13.15
CA ASP A 573 4.79 34.15 -12.39
C ASP A 573 5.32 34.04 -10.95
N LEU A 574 5.14 32.89 -10.31
CA LEU A 574 5.66 32.59 -8.96
C LEU A 574 7.19 32.56 -8.94
N ASP A 575 7.82 31.83 -9.87
CA ASP A 575 9.28 31.73 -9.96
C ASP A 575 9.94 33.09 -10.22
N TRP A 576 9.32 33.87 -11.10
CA TRP A 576 9.73 35.24 -11.34
C TRP A 576 9.54 36.10 -10.10
N PHE A 577 8.39 36.01 -9.41
CA PHE A 577 8.11 36.76 -8.19
C PHE A 577 9.13 36.45 -7.07
N GLN A 578 9.41 35.17 -6.80
CA GLN A 578 10.35 34.76 -5.74
C GLN A 578 11.78 35.22 -6.02
N SER A 579 12.14 35.40 -7.29
CA SER A 579 13.42 35.97 -7.70
C SER A 579 13.42 37.51 -7.59
N ALA A 580 12.37 38.18 -8.07
CA ALA A 580 12.28 39.64 -8.12
C ALA A 580 12.06 40.29 -6.73
N PHE A 581 11.32 39.63 -5.82
CA PHE A 581 10.99 40.16 -4.50
C PHE A 581 12.23 40.43 -3.61
N LYS A 582 13.36 39.78 -3.92
CA LYS A 582 14.64 39.91 -3.19
C LYS A 582 15.38 41.22 -3.48
N ASN A 583 15.06 41.91 -4.58
CA ASN A 583 15.80 43.10 -5.00
C ASN A 583 15.01 44.40 -4.70
N PRO A 584 15.44 45.24 -3.72
CA PRO A 584 14.75 46.49 -3.38
C PRO A 584 14.89 47.59 -4.45
N ASN A 585 15.87 47.49 -5.34
CA ASN A 585 16.12 48.47 -6.42
C ASN A 585 15.50 48.05 -7.76
N ASP A 586 14.80 46.92 -7.79
CA ASP A 586 14.09 46.47 -8.98
C ASP A 586 12.93 47.43 -9.27
N GLU A 587 12.79 47.86 -10.54
CA GLU A 587 11.73 48.77 -11.01
C GLU A 587 10.31 48.24 -10.67
N TRP A 588 10.23 46.96 -10.30
CA TRP A 588 9.08 46.24 -9.77
C TRP A 588 8.29 46.96 -8.66
N TYR A 589 8.93 47.64 -7.70
CA TYR A 589 8.19 48.34 -6.62
C TYR A 589 7.27 49.46 -7.15
N GLY A 590 7.53 49.94 -8.36
CA GLY A 590 6.71 50.95 -9.01
C GLY A 590 5.40 50.43 -9.61
N TRP A 591 5.27 49.12 -9.84
CA TRP A 591 4.39 48.66 -10.91
C TRP A 591 3.02 48.10 -10.52
N GLN A 592 2.70 47.78 -9.25
CA GLN A 592 1.49 46.95 -9.02
C GLN A 592 0.54 47.21 -7.82
N ASN A 593 0.86 48.02 -6.81
CA ASN A 593 -0.16 48.39 -5.80
C ASN A 593 0.30 49.64 -5.01
N LYS A 594 -0.46 50.74 -5.02
CA LYS A 594 -0.11 51.95 -4.24
C LYS A 594 -0.07 51.64 -2.73
N GLU A 595 -0.94 50.76 -2.23
CA GLU A 595 -0.99 50.36 -0.82
C GLU A 595 0.19 49.45 -0.44
N ALA A 596 0.49 48.41 -1.24
CA ALA A 596 1.63 47.53 -0.96
C ALA A 596 2.98 48.26 -1.14
N LYS A 597 3.08 49.19 -2.11
CA LYS A 597 4.25 50.06 -2.27
C LYS A 597 4.50 50.87 -1.00
N SER A 598 3.47 51.56 -0.47
CA SER A 598 3.60 52.34 0.77
C SER A 598 4.01 51.52 2.00
N ARG A 599 3.64 50.23 2.05
CA ARG A 599 3.92 49.34 3.20
C ARG A 599 5.24 48.56 3.10
N ILE A 600 5.75 48.32 1.90
CA ILE A 600 6.89 47.40 1.65
C ILE A 600 8.13 48.14 1.14
N SER A 601 8.01 49.24 0.39
CA SER A 601 9.18 49.94 -0.18
C SER A 601 10.03 50.67 0.87
N GLU A 602 9.45 51.02 2.02
CA GLU A 602 10.16 51.65 3.14
C GLU A 602 10.84 50.63 4.07
N LYS A 603 10.57 49.32 3.89
CA LYS A 603 11.16 48.24 4.68
C LYS A 603 12.37 47.62 3.95
N LYS A 604 13.51 47.56 4.64
CA LYS A 604 14.66 46.73 4.23
C LYS A 604 14.25 45.25 4.16
N LEU A 605 14.91 44.46 3.30
CA LEU A 605 14.54 43.06 2.99
C LEU A 605 14.44 42.16 4.23
N ASP A 606 15.34 42.35 5.19
CA ASP A 606 15.38 41.70 6.49
C ASP A 606 14.14 41.97 7.38
N HIS A 607 13.50 43.12 7.20
CA HIS A 607 12.29 43.53 7.92
C HIS A 607 10.98 43.13 7.22
N ARG A 608 11.06 42.47 6.06
CA ARG A 608 9.86 42.01 5.33
C ARG A 608 9.35 40.68 5.90
N THR A 609 8.03 40.55 5.95
CA THR A 609 7.33 39.36 6.45
C THR A 609 6.81 38.50 5.31
N ASN A 610 6.49 37.23 5.59
CA ASN A 610 5.80 36.37 4.60
C ASN A 610 4.45 36.95 4.21
N PHE A 611 3.76 37.63 5.14
CA PHE A 611 2.55 38.36 4.85
C PHE A 611 2.76 39.47 3.80
N ASP A 612 3.83 40.27 3.93
CA ASP A 612 4.17 41.31 2.94
C ASP A 612 4.37 40.71 1.54
N ALA A 613 5.01 39.53 1.45
CA ALA A 613 5.23 38.86 0.16
C ALA A 613 3.95 38.25 -0.43
N ILE A 614 3.10 37.64 0.39
CA ILE A 614 1.84 37.05 -0.07
C ILE A 614 0.91 38.14 -0.62
N GLU A 615 0.77 39.27 0.07
CA GLU A 615 -0.05 40.39 -0.39
C GLU A 615 0.49 40.98 -1.71
N ALA A 616 1.81 41.01 -1.87
CA ALA A 616 2.41 41.49 -3.11
C ALA A 616 2.19 40.53 -4.29
N LEU A 617 2.29 39.21 -4.07
CA LEU A 617 1.95 38.20 -5.08
C LEU A 617 0.48 38.28 -5.48
N VAL A 618 -0.44 38.43 -4.52
CA VAL A 618 -1.88 38.58 -4.80
C VAL A 618 -2.15 39.84 -5.62
N GLY A 619 -1.49 40.96 -5.30
CA GLY A 619 -1.56 42.18 -6.11
C GLY A 619 -1.11 41.99 -7.56
N LEU A 620 -0.04 41.22 -7.78
CA LEU A 620 0.44 40.85 -9.12
C LEU A 620 -0.63 40.08 -9.91
N LEU A 621 -1.25 39.09 -9.29
CA LEU A 621 -2.28 38.27 -9.93
C LEU A 621 -3.54 39.09 -10.27
N LYS A 622 -4.01 39.95 -9.35
CA LYS A 622 -5.20 40.79 -9.58
C LYS A 622 -5.01 41.76 -10.75
N ARG A 623 -3.86 42.45 -10.85
CA ARG A 623 -3.59 43.32 -12.01
C ARG A 623 -3.43 42.55 -13.32
N LYS A 624 -2.85 41.35 -13.28
CA LYS A 624 -2.73 40.51 -14.47
C LYS A 624 -4.09 40.06 -14.97
N LEU A 625 -5.02 39.74 -14.06
CA LEU A 625 -6.44 39.53 -14.38
C LEU A 625 -7.06 40.76 -15.03
N GLU A 626 -6.92 41.95 -14.45
CA GLU A 626 -7.46 43.20 -15.04
C GLU A 626 -6.92 43.45 -16.47
N ARG A 627 -5.62 43.27 -16.69
CA ARG A 627 -4.99 43.49 -18.00
C ARG A 627 -5.45 42.45 -19.03
N ARG A 628 -5.50 41.18 -18.64
CA ARG A 628 -5.93 40.07 -19.50
C ARG A 628 -7.41 40.16 -19.83
N SER A 629 -8.24 40.63 -18.90
CA SER A 629 -9.65 40.96 -19.14
C SER A 629 -9.79 42.04 -20.22
N ARG A 630 -8.98 43.11 -20.19
CA ARG A 630 -8.96 44.13 -21.27
C ARG A 630 -8.44 43.59 -22.60
N GLU A 631 -7.52 42.63 -22.58
CA GLU A 631 -7.00 41.93 -23.77
C GLU A 631 -7.91 40.79 -24.26
N ASN A 632 -9.04 40.54 -23.60
CA ASN A 632 -9.97 39.42 -23.87
C ASN A 632 -9.26 38.05 -23.85
N ARG A 633 -8.33 37.87 -22.92
CA ARG A 633 -7.55 36.65 -22.71
C ARG A 633 -7.87 36.03 -21.37
N GLU A 634 -7.96 34.70 -21.34
CA GLU A 634 -8.27 33.92 -20.14
C GLU A 634 -7.10 33.97 -19.13
N PHE A 635 -7.42 34.16 -17.85
CA PHE A 635 -6.49 34.13 -16.71
C PHE A 635 -7.26 33.71 -15.43
N LEU A 636 -6.58 33.63 -14.29
CA LEU A 636 -7.21 33.33 -12.99
C LEU A 636 -8.35 34.28 -12.69
N THR A 637 -9.47 33.76 -12.18
CA THR A 637 -10.61 34.52 -11.65
C THR A 637 -10.29 35.17 -10.30
N GLU A 638 -11.07 36.19 -9.89
CA GLU A 638 -10.89 36.80 -8.57
C GLU A 638 -11.04 35.78 -7.42
N SER A 639 -11.98 34.84 -7.55
CA SER A 639 -12.19 33.76 -6.57
C SER A 639 -10.96 32.85 -6.46
N GLU A 640 -10.32 32.50 -7.57
CA GLU A 640 -9.10 31.69 -7.59
C GLU A 640 -7.92 32.43 -6.96
N ILE A 641 -7.80 33.73 -7.22
CA ILE A 641 -6.74 34.56 -6.62
C ILE A 641 -6.94 34.67 -5.11
N GLU A 642 -8.19 34.82 -4.64
CA GLU A 642 -8.49 34.87 -3.21
C GLU A 642 -8.26 33.51 -2.53
N ARG A 643 -8.53 32.38 -3.20
CA ARG A 643 -8.15 31.04 -2.72
C ARG A 643 -6.64 30.91 -2.52
N VAL A 644 -5.84 31.40 -3.47
CA VAL A 644 -4.38 31.43 -3.33
C VAL A 644 -3.96 32.29 -2.14
N ARG A 645 -4.58 33.46 -1.93
CA ARG A 645 -4.32 34.32 -0.77
C ARG A 645 -4.61 33.61 0.55
N CYS A 646 -5.81 33.06 0.71
CA CYS A 646 -6.26 32.37 1.92
C CYS A 646 -5.37 31.18 2.28
N LEU A 647 -5.01 30.39 1.25
CA LEU A 647 -4.12 29.23 1.38
C LEU A 647 -2.74 29.64 1.91
N LEU A 648 -2.16 30.71 1.36
CA LEU A 648 -0.83 31.17 1.75
C LEU A 648 -0.83 31.95 3.07
N SER A 649 -1.89 32.71 3.38
CA SER A 649 -1.97 33.51 4.60
C SER A 649 -2.44 32.73 5.82
N GLY A 650 -2.84 31.45 5.65
CA GLY A 650 -3.41 30.63 6.71
C GLY A 650 -4.74 31.16 7.26
N ARG A 651 -5.44 32.02 6.49
CA ARG A 651 -6.74 32.60 6.86
C ARG A 651 -7.79 31.92 5.99
N TYR A 652 -8.45 30.90 6.53
CA TYR A 652 -9.67 30.38 5.92
C TYR A 652 -10.80 31.42 6.10
N PRO A 653 -11.64 31.68 5.09
CA PRO A 653 -12.96 32.27 5.31
C PRO A 653 -13.89 31.30 6.05
#